data_AF-N6U134-F1
#
_entry.id   AF-N6U134-F1
#
_cell.length_a   1.000
_cell.length_b   1.000
_cell.length_c   1.000
_cell.angle_alpha   90.00
_cell.angle_beta   90.00
_cell.angle_gamma   90.00
#
_symmetry.space_group_name_H-M   'P 1'
#
loop_
_entity.id
_entity.type
_entity.pdbx_description
1 polymer ?
#
loop_
_entity_poly.entity_id
_entity_poly.type
_entity_poly.pdbx_seq_one_letter_code
_entity_poly.pdbx_strand_id
1 'polypeptide(L)'
;MAFSFYCCTESENLASKIIREKEQMMKNGKQFQYTKLKQLRQMALSLPTELGLPFLYTYDIPLLIRAEGNVVARATPEISNGKVLRTPEEVSAQVEGFTTVSAKVQSQLSVITPFDHQVYTAGNDKNMHIHLPMKANVEVDIPKKTVSIEIESKQTQKNARLFHFSSWPYTSRSDVMSLTPAALRPNTHYIRPENVNAKPFDFVWGKKETGMSFRVWGSSSQQPTSLWQFLDAVRSEGVISALSQVWNPTTLEQTEVNVEQDRQNSQNRKVKINAGFHSQYNSQPKAARKEEFYNLKQMWSRLDGSSQSRQQELLKHVSSGINNAWSKSVDASVEFEGEQSDKHTFSWAFAKSNVNPESRMVFAYKNNARKPCEASLEVKGHLQNTNELDLTTMLNTNVNAKYEALWQQSQEGRKPTNVRAIVDMGRSESRRKSLQKLPMYQVCKNEMEQGNRQLAACQNMTIEANYLNEIKAEIKYENVQPTSAKHLEYAFQALRIAAYPNIDVSEEHSGSKNEEIHLRVEFEPRQLRQFNATVIANNQQTKFNDVPLSQLARTALVPHAMFNFNERLQGQLLAQDNMKPTCVIDEAAAQTFSNRSYPLSLGTGWTVMMQYVPQHARSGRQASQKLREQEINYIVLVREVTQQQKEVKITLNHPKTEEKTVEIDLQYLQNVVATVDGQTVQFNDNKAADFFNGYLEIYALPNGEVKVEVQDWFSIVFDGQRVKLTATSETLYDSVVGICGRFSERNEDFSTPQNCFVKSSKLFAQSFETEGRQQQEKCTRKTMPLYTDVITDMDVERMKSRNQATSNGVQLRNRYVEEDGEICFTISPLPECKTNAKRTMTKRVPVHCVANSKTAYYLKNQMERGGNPDFSHKQESKTLSLEVAQECY
;
A
#
# COMPACT_ATOMS: atom_id res chain seq x y z
N MET A 1 -33.94 -21.90 -15.76
CA MET A 1 -34.04 -21.03 -14.56
C MET A 1 -33.99 -21.80 -13.23
N ALA A 2 -34.62 -22.98 -13.07
CA ALA A 2 -34.60 -23.72 -11.80
C ALA A 2 -33.23 -24.31 -11.39
N PHE A 3 -32.38 -24.71 -12.35
CA PHE A 3 -31.08 -25.33 -12.05
C PHE A 3 -29.99 -24.36 -11.57
N SER A 4 -30.07 -23.06 -11.92
CA SER A 4 -29.08 -22.05 -11.48
C SER A 4 -29.32 -21.60 -10.04
N PHE A 5 -30.59 -21.54 -9.62
CA PHE A 5 -30.97 -21.24 -8.23
C PHE A 5 -30.57 -22.36 -7.25
N TYR A 6 -30.58 -23.62 -7.69
CA TYR A 6 -30.18 -24.76 -6.86
C TYR A 6 -28.67 -24.78 -6.57
N CYS A 7 -27.80 -24.44 -7.55
CA CYS A 7 -26.36 -24.39 -7.32
C CYS A 7 -25.94 -23.26 -6.36
N CYS A 8 -26.51 -22.05 -6.49
CA CYS A 8 -26.19 -20.96 -5.57
C CYS A 8 -26.63 -21.29 -4.14
N THR A 9 -27.84 -21.83 -3.96
CA THR A 9 -28.36 -22.21 -2.63
C THR A 9 -27.61 -23.38 -2.00
N GLU A 10 -27.12 -24.36 -2.75
CA GLU A 10 -26.23 -25.41 -2.20
C GLU A 10 -24.87 -24.86 -1.78
N SER A 11 -24.28 -23.95 -2.55
CA SER A 11 -22.99 -23.33 -2.24
C SER A 11 -23.06 -22.43 -1.00
N GLU A 12 -24.14 -21.66 -0.84
CA GLU A 12 -24.41 -20.82 0.34
C GLU A 12 -24.68 -21.66 1.58
N ASN A 13 -25.45 -22.75 1.45
CA ASN A 13 -25.68 -23.69 2.54
C ASN A 13 -24.39 -24.39 2.98
N LEU A 14 -23.50 -24.73 2.04
CA LEU A 14 -22.19 -25.32 2.36
C LEU A 14 -21.29 -24.30 3.08
N ALA A 15 -21.22 -23.07 2.60
CA ALA A 15 -20.47 -21.99 3.26
C ALA A 15 -21.01 -21.69 4.66
N SER A 16 -22.34 -21.64 4.81
CA SER A 16 -23.03 -21.45 6.08
C SER A 16 -22.70 -22.57 7.08
N LYS A 17 -22.70 -23.83 6.65
CA LYS A 17 -22.30 -24.96 7.51
C LYS A 17 -20.83 -24.88 7.92
N ILE A 18 -19.92 -24.60 6.99
CA ILE A 18 -18.48 -24.48 7.28
C ILE A 18 -18.24 -23.34 8.30
N ILE A 19 -18.88 -22.19 8.11
CA ILE A 19 -18.75 -21.04 9.02
C ILE A 19 -19.28 -21.40 10.41
N ARG A 20 -20.42 -22.08 10.50
CA ARG A 20 -20.97 -22.55 11.77
C ARG A 20 -20.04 -23.52 12.50
N GLU A 21 -19.44 -24.47 11.79
CA GLU A 21 -18.47 -25.40 12.37
C GLU A 21 -17.23 -24.67 12.91
N LYS A 22 -16.71 -23.69 12.15
CA LYS A 22 -15.59 -22.86 12.60
C LYS A 22 -15.95 -22.00 13.81
N GLU A 23 -17.14 -21.40 13.80
CA GLU A 23 -17.66 -20.61 14.92
C GLU A 23 -17.81 -21.45 16.18
N GLN A 24 -18.37 -22.66 16.09
CA GLN A 24 -18.47 -23.60 17.22
C GLN A 24 -17.10 -24.03 17.75
N MET A 25 -16.15 -24.34 16.86
CA MET A 25 -14.78 -24.68 17.24
C MET A 25 -14.11 -23.53 18.01
N MET A 26 -14.30 -22.28 17.58
CA MET A 26 -13.73 -21.12 18.26
C MET A 26 -14.45 -20.81 19.58
N LYS A 27 -15.77 -21.03 19.66
CA LYS A 27 -16.58 -20.85 20.88
C LYS A 27 -16.20 -21.84 21.99
N ASN A 28 -15.87 -23.07 21.62
CA ASN A 28 -15.42 -24.13 22.54
C ASN A 28 -13.96 -23.97 22.97
N GLY A 29 -13.22 -23.03 22.37
CA GLY A 29 -11.80 -22.82 22.61
C GLY A 29 -10.94 -23.70 21.71
N LYS A 30 -10.10 -23.06 20.90
CA LYS A 30 -9.14 -23.72 20.04
C LYS A 30 -7.74 -23.57 20.60
N GLN A 31 -7.11 -24.70 20.91
CA GLN A 31 -5.67 -24.70 21.18
C GLN A 31 -4.90 -24.55 19.86
N PHE A 32 -3.87 -23.72 19.87
CA PHE A 32 -2.94 -23.60 18.76
C PHE A 32 -1.52 -23.85 19.27
N GLN A 33 -0.78 -24.64 18.50
CA GLN A 33 0.64 -24.85 18.71
C GLN A 33 1.31 -24.77 17.34
N TYR A 34 2.13 -23.75 17.15
CA TYR A 34 2.87 -23.54 15.93
C TYR A 34 4.34 -23.40 16.28
N THR A 35 5.17 -24.29 15.75
CA THR A 35 6.63 -24.19 15.87
C THR A 35 7.23 -24.34 14.49
N LYS A 36 8.07 -23.39 14.10
CA LYS A 36 8.79 -23.41 12.83
C LYS A 36 10.24 -23.01 13.07
N LEU A 37 11.15 -23.90 12.73
CA LEU A 37 12.57 -23.62 12.60
C LEU A 37 12.88 -23.49 11.12
N LYS A 38 13.48 -22.38 10.70
CA LYS A 38 13.85 -22.12 9.30
C LYS A 38 15.27 -21.57 9.24
N GLN A 39 16.08 -22.09 8.33
CA GLN A 39 17.35 -21.48 7.96
C GLN A 39 17.06 -20.32 6.99
N LEU A 40 17.28 -19.08 7.40
CA LEU A 40 17.03 -17.90 6.56
C LEU A 40 18.14 -17.68 5.53
N ARG A 41 19.38 -17.93 5.95
CA ARG A 41 20.57 -17.82 5.12
C ARG A 41 21.58 -18.87 5.57
N GLN A 42 22.21 -19.51 4.61
CA GLN A 42 23.30 -20.45 4.80
C GLN A 42 24.32 -20.17 3.71
N MET A 43 25.58 -20.02 4.11
CA MET A 43 26.70 -19.84 3.21
C MET A 43 27.88 -20.61 3.78
N ALA A 44 28.55 -21.36 2.91
CA ALA A 44 29.81 -22.00 3.22
C ALA A 44 30.79 -21.72 2.08
N LEU A 45 31.97 -21.21 2.41
CA LEU A 45 33.08 -21.01 1.48
C LEU A 45 34.25 -21.84 1.99
N SER A 46 34.76 -22.75 1.16
CA SER A 46 35.95 -23.52 1.49
C SER A 46 37.02 -23.30 0.44
N LEU A 47 38.24 -23.02 0.91
CA LEU A 47 39.40 -22.70 0.09
C LEU A 47 40.63 -23.33 0.75
N PRO A 48 41.64 -23.78 0.00
CA PRO A 48 42.93 -24.13 0.59
C PRO A 48 43.67 -22.85 1.01
N THR A 49 44.38 -22.89 2.13
CA THR A 49 45.35 -21.85 2.51
C THR A 49 46.62 -21.98 1.67
N GLU A 50 47.52 -21.00 1.73
CA GLU A 50 48.85 -21.08 1.08
C GLU A 50 49.67 -22.30 1.54
N LEU A 51 49.40 -22.80 2.75
CA LEU A 51 50.01 -24.01 3.30
C LEU A 51 49.28 -25.31 2.87
N GLY A 52 48.25 -25.21 2.02
CA GLY A 52 47.44 -26.35 1.58
C GLY A 52 46.43 -26.86 2.61
N LEU A 53 46.24 -26.16 3.73
CA LEU A 53 45.28 -26.56 4.76
C LEU A 53 43.85 -26.14 4.38
N PRO A 54 42.82 -26.94 4.66
CA PRO A 54 41.43 -26.53 4.41
C PRO A 54 41.04 -25.34 5.30
N PHE A 55 40.71 -24.22 4.67
CA PHE A 55 40.00 -23.12 5.28
C PHE A 55 38.51 -23.24 4.98
N LEU A 56 37.68 -22.90 5.98
CA LEU A 56 36.23 -22.95 5.90
C LEU A 56 35.66 -21.69 6.56
N TYR A 57 34.86 -20.94 5.80
CA TYR A 57 34.03 -19.86 6.32
C TYR A 57 32.57 -20.26 6.24
N THR A 58 31.86 -20.29 7.37
CA THR A 58 30.43 -20.56 7.44
C THR A 58 29.66 -19.38 8.00
N TYR A 59 28.51 -19.08 7.39
CA TYR A 59 27.61 -18.03 7.83
C TYR A 59 26.15 -18.52 7.78
N ASP A 60 25.55 -18.63 8.96
CA ASP A 60 24.26 -19.27 9.18
C ASP A 60 23.31 -18.40 10.00
N ILE A 61 22.05 -18.33 9.58
CA ILE A 61 20.97 -17.63 10.31
C ILE A 61 19.76 -18.53 10.52
N PRO A 62 19.75 -19.40 11.55
CA PRO A 62 18.55 -20.10 11.98
C PRO A 62 17.56 -19.16 12.70
N LEU A 63 16.29 -19.26 12.32
CA LEU A 63 15.16 -18.58 12.94
C LEU A 63 14.14 -19.60 13.48
N LEU A 64 13.84 -19.48 14.77
CA LEU A 64 12.77 -20.19 15.46
C LEU A 64 11.60 -19.25 15.73
N ILE A 65 10.41 -19.65 15.27
CA ILE A 65 9.15 -19.03 15.64
C ILE A 65 8.33 -20.09 16.38
N ARG A 66 7.92 -19.78 17.60
CA ARG A 66 7.02 -20.61 18.40
C ARG A 66 5.85 -19.77 18.91
N ALA A 67 4.63 -20.19 18.64
CA ALA A 67 3.42 -19.59 19.18
C ALA A 67 2.53 -20.69 19.73
N GLU A 68 2.14 -20.56 20.99
CA GLU A 68 1.35 -21.57 21.69
C GLU A 68 0.34 -20.89 22.60
N GLY A 69 -0.89 -21.37 22.57
CA GLY A 69 -1.95 -20.79 23.39
C GLY A 69 -3.33 -21.32 23.06
N ASN A 70 -4.31 -20.68 23.67
CA ASN A 70 -5.72 -20.95 23.48
C ASN A 70 -6.40 -19.68 23.00
N VAL A 71 -7.29 -19.83 22.02
CA VAL A 71 -8.16 -18.75 21.56
C VAL A 71 -9.61 -19.16 21.73
N VAL A 72 -10.40 -18.30 22.36
CA VAL A 72 -11.85 -18.42 22.47
C VAL A 72 -12.45 -17.21 21.79
N ALA A 73 -13.31 -17.40 20.79
CA ALA A 73 -13.99 -16.29 20.13
C ALA A 73 -15.50 -16.53 20.06
N ARG A 74 -16.28 -15.46 20.18
CA ARG A 74 -17.74 -15.48 20.17
C ARG A 74 -18.25 -14.32 19.33
N ALA A 75 -19.26 -14.59 18.50
CA ALA A 75 -19.99 -13.57 17.77
C ALA A 75 -21.44 -13.55 18.24
N THR A 76 -22.00 -12.35 18.41
CA THR A 76 -23.37 -12.13 18.88
C THR A 76 -24.11 -11.21 17.92
N PRO A 77 -25.22 -11.64 17.28
CA PRO A 77 -25.66 -13.04 17.15
C PRO A 77 -24.66 -13.89 16.36
N GLU A 78 -24.83 -15.22 16.38
CA GLU A 78 -23.97 -16.15 15.64
C GLU A 78 -23.95 -15.83 14.14
N ILE A 79 -22.76 -15.88 13.52
CA ILE A 79 -22.54 -15.55 12.10
C ILE A 79 -23.35 -16.48 11.20
N SER A 80 -23.52 -17.74 11.62
CA SER A 80 -24.26 -18.72 10.83
C SER A 80 -25.17 -19.57 11.68
N ASN A 81 -26.45 -19.63 11.29
CA ASN A 81 -27.39 -20.61 11.83
C ASN A 81 -27.32 -21.97 11.09
N GLY A 82 -26.41 -22.11 10.12
CA GLY A 82 -26.23 -23.31 9.28
C GLY A 82 -27.12 -23.36 8.03
N LYS A 83 -27.92 -22.32 7.77
CA LYS A 83 -28.69 -22.12 6.54
C LYS A 83 -28.44 -20.75 5.90
N VAL A 84 -28.24 -19.72 6.72
CA VAL A 84 -28.07 -18.33 6.29
C VAL A 84 -26.93 -17.70 7.09
N LEU A 85 -26.16 -16.82 6.43
CA LEU A 85 -25.14 -15.99 7.06
C LEU A 85 -25.76 -14.68 7.56
N ARG A 86 -25.40 -14.29 8.78
CA ARG A 86 -25.80 -13.03 9.40
C ARG A 86 -24.55 -12.27 9.81
N THR A 87 -24.60 -10.96 9.64
CA THR A 87 -23.56 -10.08 10.18
C THR A 87 -23.74 -9.99 11.69
N PRO A 88 -22.72 -10.31 12.51
CA PRO A 88 -22.81 -10.16 13.95
C PRO A 88 -22.83 -8.67 14.33
N GLU A 89 -23.40 -8.36 15.48
CA GLU A 89 -23.35 -7.01 16.08
C GLU A 89 -22.06 -6.83 16.87
N GLU A 90 -21.64 -7.88 17.58
CA GLU A 90 -20.45 -7.88 18.42
C GLU A 90 -19.61 -9.13 18.17
N VAL A 91 -18.29 -8.97 18.16
CA VAL A 91 -17.33 -10.07 18.14
C VAL A 91 -16.37 -9.89 19.32
N SER A 92 -16.30 -10.89 20.19
CA SER A 92 -15.33 -10.96 21.28
C SER A 92 -14.33 -12.09 21.05
N ALA A 93 -13.06 -11.85 21.36
CA ALA A 93 -12.01 -12.85 21.28
C ALA A 93 -11.07 -12.73 22.48
N GLN A 94 -10.90 -13.83 23.20
CA GLN A 94 -9.92 -13.97 24.28
C GLN A 94 -8.78 -14.85 23.77
N VAL A 95 -7.57 -14.31 23.80
CA VAL A 95 -6.34 -14.99 23.40
C VAL A 95 -5.44 -15.10 24.62
N GLU A 96 -5.01 -16.32 24.94
CA GLU A 96 -4.08 -16.56 26.03
C GLU A 96 -2.96 -17.47 25.59
N GLY A 97 -1.72 -16.97 25.63
CA GLY A 97 -0.59 -17.76 25.17
C GLY A 97 0.74 -17.06 25.31
N PHE A 98 1.73 -17.61 24.64
CA PHE A 98 3.02 -16.97 24.47
C PHE A 98 3.47 -17.07 23.02
N THR A 99 4.20 -16.04 22.61
CA THR A 99 4.91 -16.02 21.33
C THR A 99 6.39 -15.85 21.60
N THR A 100 7.19 -16.73 21.03
CA THR A 100 8.65 -16.72 21.11
C THR A 100 9.23 -16.62 19.71
N VAL A 101 10.07 -15.62 19.48
CA VAL A 101 10.86 -15.50 18.25
C VAL A 101 12.33 -15.49 18.68
N SER A 102 13.08 -16.49 18.23
CA SER A 102 14.50 -16.62 18.52
C SER A 102 15.27 -16.72 17.22
N ALA A 103 16.28 -15.88 17.02
CA ALA A 103 17.18 -16.00 15.89
C ALA A 103 18.62 -16.07 16.40
N LYS A 104 19.45 -16.80 15.68
CA LYS A 104 20.89 -16.85 15.92
C LYS A 104 21.61 -16.53 14.62
N VAL A 105 22.63 -15.71 14.67
CA VAL A 105 23.59 -15.52 13.58
C VAL A 105 24.87 -16.21 14.01
N GLN A 106 25.36 -17.13 13.19
CA GLN A 106 26.60 -17.86 13.43
C GLN A 106 27.55 -17.57 12.28
N SER A 107 28.64 -16.87 12.57
CA SER A 107 29.72 -16.61 11.62
C SER A 107 30.99 -17.27 12.15
N GLN A 108 31.60 -18.14 11.37
CA GLN A 108 32.79 -18.89 11.78
C GLN A 108 33.81 -18.91 10.65
N LEU A 109 35.06 -18.57 10.98
CA LEU A 109 36.26 -18.76 10.19
C LEU A 109 37.03 -19.90 10.81
N SER A 110 37.28 -20.96 10.06
CA SER A 110 37.91 -22.18 10.55
C SER A 110 39.08 -22.60 9.67
N VAL A 111 40.15 -23.04 10.30
CA VAL A 111 41.25 -23.77 9.64
C VAL A 111 41.27 -25.19 10.21
N ILE A 112 41.24 -26.16 9.31
CA ILE A 112 41.28 -27.58 9.66
C ILE A 112 42.73 -28.04 9.49
N THR A 113 43.26 -28.74 10.49
CA THR A 113 44.57 -29.38 10.47
C THR A 113 44.36 -30.89 10.51
N PRO A 114 44.30 -31.57 9.35
CA PRO A 114 43.95 -32.99 9.32
C PRO A 114 44.96 -33.88 10.07
N PHE A 115 46.23 -33.45 10.14
CA PHE A 115 47.32 -34.24 10.74
C PHE A 115 47.26 -34.36 12.27
N ASP A 116 46.59 -33.43 12.96
CA ASP A 116 46.39 -33.46 14.42
C ASP A 116 44.90 -33.53 14.81
N HIS A 117 44.03 -33.75 13.82
CA HIS A 117 42.58 -33.84 13.96
C HIS A 117 41.96 -32.59 14.60
N GLN A 118 42.57 -31.40 14.48
CA GLN A 118 42.04 -30.17 15.04
C GLN A 118 41.32 -29.29 14.02
N VAL A 119 40.34 -28.54 14.53
CA VAL A 119 39.78 -27.35 13.89
C VAL A 119 40.00 -26.15 14.81
N TYR A 120 40.60 -25.12 14.24
CA TYR A 120 40.82 -23.83 14.88
C TYR A 120 39.78 -22.86 14.32
N THR A 121 38.90 -22.36 15.18
CA THR A 121 37.79 -21.50 14.78
C THR A 121 37.89 -20.13 15.44
N ALA A 122 37.73 -19.07 14.67
CA ALA A 122 37.35 -17.75 15.16
C ALA A 122 35.92 -17.48 14.71
N GLY A 123 35.03 -17.14 15.65
CA GLY A 123 33.62 -16.96 15.34
C GLY A 123 32.98 -15.79 16.08
N ASN A 124 31.81 -15.40 15.62
CA ASN A 124 30.93 -14.44 16.29
C ASN A 124 29.50 -14.97 16.27
N ASP A 125 29.00 -15.29 17.46
CA ASP A 125 27.63 -15.74 17.66
C ASP A 125 26.78 -14.56 18.15
N LYS A 126 25.76 -14.18 17.37
CA LYS A 126 24.75 -13.18 17.80
C LYS A 126 23.41 -13.87 18.08
N ASN A 127 22.85 -13.65 19.25
CA ASN A 127 21.56 -14.21 19.67
C ASN A 127 20.54 -13.09 19.82
N MET A 128 19.33 -13.32 19.31
CA MET A 128 18.17 -12.49 19.59
C MET A 128 17.04 -13.39 20.05
N HIS A 129 16.40 -13.03 21.15
CA HIS A 129 15.30 -13.79 21.74
C HIS A 129 14.22 -12.82 22.23
N ILE A 130 13.02 -12.97 21.69
CA ILE A 130 11.82 -12.23 22.07
C ILE A 130 10.83 -13.23 22.64
N HIS A 131 10.35 -13.01 23.86
CA HIS A 131 9.36 -13.86 24.51
C HIS A 131 8.24 -13.02 25.10
N LEU A 132 7.03 -13.14 24.54
CA LEU A 132 5.88 -12.33 24.93
C LEU A 132 4.76 -13.23 25.50
N PRO A 133 4.65 -13.34 26.84
CA PRO A 133 3.55 -14.05 27.49
C PRO A 133 2.35 -13.12 27.63
N MET A 134 1.34 -13.26 26.76
CA MET A 134 0.23 -12.32 26.67
C MET A 134 -1.14 -12.99 26.88
N LYS A 135 -2.01 -12.25 27.55
CA LYS A 135 -3.45 -12.44 27.57
C LYS A 135 -4.09 -11.19 26.99
N ALA A 136 -4.91 -11.38 25.97
CA ALA A 136 -5.56 -10.31 25.25
C ALA A 136 -7.06 -10.57 25.15
N ASN A 137 -7.88 -9.57 25.47
CA ASN A 137 -9.31 -9.55 25.18
C ASN A 137 -9.55 -8.53 24.09
N VAL A 138 -10.23 -8.93 23.03
CA VAL A 138 -10.58 -8.08 21.89
C VAL A 138 -12.09 -8.06 21.79
N GLU A 139 -12.68 -6.88 21.76
CA GLU A 139 -14.12 -6.65 21.57
C GLU A 139 -14.30 -5.73 20.36
N VAL A 140 -15.13 -6.15 19.42
CA VAL A 140 -15.44 -5.40 18.20
C VAL A 140 -16.94 -5.20 18.13
N ASP A 141 -17.37 -3.94 18.19
CA ASP A 141 -18.76 -3.54 17.95
C ASP A 141 -18.87 -3.06 16.50
N ILE A 142 -19.54 -3.86 15.67
CA ILE A 142 -19.63 -3.67 14.21
C ILE A 142 -20.54 -2.48 13.85
N PRO A 143 -21.75 -2.33 14.42
CA PRO A 143 -22.59 -1.15 14.20
C PRO A 143 -21.89 0.16 14.57
N LYS A 144 -21.18 0.18 15.71
CA LYS A 144 -20.48 1.38 16.19
C LYS A 144 -19.12 1.59 15.53
N LYS A 145 -18.58 0.58 14.82
CA LYS A 145 -17.22 0.56 14.24
C LYS A 145 -16.14 0.89 15.27
N THR A 146 -16.27 0.30 16.45
CA THR A 146 -15.35 0.48 17.58
C THR A 146 -14.67 -0.83 17.95
N VAL A 147 -13.40 -0.75 18.31
CA VAL A 147 -12.58 -1.87 18.78
C VAL A 147 -12.03 -1.52 20.15
N SER A 148 -12.13 -2.46 21.10
CA SER A 148 -11.52 -2.41 22.42
C SER A 148 -10.57 -3.59 22.55
N ILE A 149 -9.32 -3.32 22.92
CA ILE A 149 -8.27 -4.32 23.11
C ILE A 149 -7.72 -4.15 24.52
N GLU A 150 -7.83 -5.18 25.33
CA GLU A 150 -7.25 -5.24 26.66
C GLU A 150 -6.10 -6.22 26.67
N ILE A 151 -4.91 -5.78 27.08
CA ILE A 151 -3.69 -6.58 27.08
C ILE A 151 -3.13 -6.63 28.49
N GLU A 152 -2.87 -7.84 28.98
CA GLU A 152 -2.16 -8.10 30.23
C GLU A 152 -1.12 -9.21 30.02
N SER A 153 -0.04 -9.20 30.79
CA SER A 153 0.95 -10.28 30.71
C SER A 153 0.50 -11.50 31.55
N LYS A 154 0.70 -12.69 31.00
CA LYS A 154 0.23 -13.96 31.61
C LYS A 154 1.18 -14.51 32.69
N GLN A 155 2.43 -14.02 32.74
CA GLN A 155 3.51 -14.64 33.52
C GLN A 155 3.28 -14.63 35.04
N THR A 156 3.26 -15.79 35.70
CA THR A 156 3.09 -15.90 37.17
C THR A 156 4.40 -15.73 37.96
N GLN A 157 5.57 -15.74 37.31
CA GLN A 157 6.86 -15.47 37.96
C GLN A 157 7.07 -13.96 38.21
N LYS A 158 7.89 -13.64 39.22
CA LYS A 158 8.12 -12.25 39.69
C LYS A 158 8.51 -11.29 38.56
N ASN A 159 9.30 -11.74 37.59
CA ASN A 159 9.71 -10.95 36.44
C ASN A 159 9.64 -11.75 35.13
N ALA A 160 9.34 -11.08 34.01
CA ALA A 160 9.30 -11.69 32.68
C ALA A 160 10.37 -11.06 31.77
N ARG A 161 11.35 -11.86 31.30
CA ARG A 161 12.32 -11.40 30.30
C ARG A 161 11.65 -11.36 28.94
N LEU A 162 11.40 -10.16 28.42
CA LEU A 162 10.70 -9.94 27.16
C LEU A 162 11.64 -9.96 25.96
N PHE A 163 12.88 -9.51 26.17
CA PHE A 163 13.89 -9.38 25.13
C PHE A 163 15.27 -9.74 25.67
N HIS A 164 16.05 -10.45 24.86
CA HIS A 164 17.47 -10.67 25.05
C HIS A 164 18.18 -10.53 23.70
N PHE A 165 19.23 -9.72 23.68
CA PHE A 165 20.19 -9.66 22.60
C PHE A 165 21.58 -9.90 23.15
N SER A 166 22.38 -10.66 22.43
CA SER A 166 23.80 -10.77 22.76
C SER A 166 24.68 -11.03 21.55
N SER A 167 25.93 -10.57 21.61
CA SER A 167 26.98 -10.75 20.60
C SER A 167 28.24 -11.20 21.32
N TRP A 168 28.74 -12.37 20.95
CA TRP A 168 29.87 -13.02 21.62
C TRP A 168 30.91 -13.43 20.57
N PRO A 169 31.96 -12.63 20.35
CA PRO A 169 33.12 -13.07 19.58
C PRO A 169 33.90 -14.13 20.39
N TYR A 170 34.40 -15.17 19.73
CA TYR A 170 35.16 -16.24 20.37
C TYR A 170 36.24 -16.82 19.46
N THR A 171 37.21 -17.49 20.10
CA THR A 171 38.11 -18.45 19.46
C THR A 171 37.87 -19.83 20.07
N SER A 172 38.08 -20.88 19.31
CA SER A 172 37.89 -22.26 19.76
C SER A 172 38.92 -23.18 19.11
N ARG A 173 39.40 -24.17 19.86
CA ARG A 173 40.20 -25.29 19.35
C ARG A 173 39.54 -26.60 19.72
N SER A 174 39.25 -27.45 18.74
CA SER A 174 38.57 -28.71 19.03
C SER A 174 38.84 -29.78 18.00
N ASP A 175 38.56 -31.02 18.38
CA ASP A 175 38.53 -32.14 17.47
C ASP A 175 37.54 -31.92 16.30
N VAL A 176 37.95 -32.25 15.08
CA VAL A 176 37.15 -32.11 13.85
C VAL A 176 35.86 -32.93 13.90
N MET A 177 35.85 -34.05 14.62
CA MET A 177 34.68 -34.94 14.77
C MET A 177 33.75 -34.51 15.91
N SER A 178 34.05 -33.40 16.61
CA SER A 178 33.22 -32.93 17.73
C SER A 178 31.85 -32.41 17.24
N LEU A 179 30.79 -33.13 17.61
CA LEU A 179 29.40 -32.73 17.39
C LEU A 179 28.92 -31.65 18.37
N THR A 180 29.72 -31.32 19.39
CA THR A 180 29.40 -30.27 20.35
C THR A 180 29.46 -28.90 19.66
N PRO A 181 28.45 -28.02 19.80
CA PRO A 181 28.50 -26.67 19.25
C PRO A 181 29.72 -25.90 19.76
N ALA A 182 30.36 -25.09 18.90
CA ALA A 182 31.61 -24.39 19.23
C ALA A 182 31.54 -23.59 20.56
N ALA A 183 30.41 -22.93 20.84
CA ALA A 183 30.19 -22.19 22.09
C ALA A 183 30.25 -23.04 23.38
N LEU A 184 30.05 -24.36 23.30
CA LEU A 184 30.02 -25.29 24.44
C LEU A 184 31.29 -26.16 24.53
N ARG A 185 32.28 -25.93 23.66
CA ARG A 185 33.51 -26.73 23.65
C ARG A 185 34.47 -26.28 24.76
N PRO A 186 35.24 -27.20 25.38
CA PRO A 186 36.11 -26.88 26.52
C PRO A 186 37.19 -25.83 26.25
N ASN A 187 37.74 -25.78 25.04
CA ASN A 187 38.78 -24.81 24.65
C ASN A 187 38.21 -23.61 23.88
N THR A 188 36.96 -23.23 24.16
CA THR A 188 36.36 -22.02 23.59
C THR A 188 36.57 -20.85 24.52
N HIS A 189 37.20 -19.80 24.01
CA HIS A 189 37.49 -18.57 24.74
C HIS A 189 36.78 -17.40 24.06
N TYR A 190 35.90 -16.73 24.82
CA TYR A 190 35.28 -15.49 24.37
C TYR A 190 36.31 -14.36 24.34
N ILE A 191 36.34 -13.61 23.24
CA ILE A 191 37.23 -12.46 23.08
C ILE A 191 36.65 -11.32 23.92
N ARG A 192 37.37 -10.96 24.99
CA ARG A 192 37.04 -9.81 25.84
C ARG A 192 38.08 -8.72 25.57
N PRO A 193 37.69 -7.49 25.20
CA PRO A 193 38.66 -6.41 25.03
C PRO A 193 39.31 -6.06 26.37
N GLU A 194 40.62 -6.28 26.50
CA GLU A 194 41.35 -6.02 27.76
C GLU A 194 41.36 -4.55 28.20
N ASN A 195 41.13 -3.61 27.26
CA ASN A 195 41.24 -2.16 27.48
C ASN A 195 39.92 -1.37 27.32
N VAL A 196 38.79 -2.05 27.15
CA VAL A 196 37.49 -1.39 27.07
C VAL A 196 36.68 -1.80 28.28
N ASN A 197 36.58 -0.91 29.27
CA ASN A 197 35.60 -1.05 30.34
C ASN A 197 34.22 -1.13 29.70
N ALA A 198 33.72 -2.35 29.42
CA ALA A 198 32.35 -2.56 28.98
C ALA A 198 31.48 -1.84 30.01
N LYS A 199 30.86 -0.73 29.62
CA LYS A 199 30.14 0.09 30.58
C LYS A 199 28.83 -0.63 30.86
N PRO A 200 28.62 -1.17 32.08
CA PRO A 200 27.32 -1.71 32.40
C PRO A 200 26.32 -0.56 32.34
N PHE A 201 25.17 -0.83 31.74
CA PHE A 201 24.01 0.04 31.85
C PHE A 201 22.92 -0.74 32.57
N ASP A 202 22.22 -0.05 33.48
CA ASP A 202 21.07 -0.59 34.19
C ASP A 202 20.15 0.59 34.49
N PHE A 203 18.99 0.62 33.85
CA PHE A 203 18.01 1.66 34.05
C PHE A 203 16.59 1.09 33.95
N VAL A 204 15.66 1.78 34.60
CA VAL A 204 14.24 1.42 34.60
C VAL A 204 13.47 2.48 33.81
N TRP A 205 12.65 2.04 32.85
CA TRP A 205 11.84 2.90 31.99
C TRP A 205 10.33 2.60 32.18
N GLY A 206 9.49 3.58 31.85
CA GLY A 206 8.02 3.49 31.83
C GLY A 206 7.34 3.79 33.17
N LYS A 207 8.04 3.62 34.30
CA LYS A 207 7.44 3.76 35.63
C LYS A 207 6.84 5.15 35.90
N LYS A 208 7.42 6.23 35.34
CA LYS A 208 6.93 7.60 35.56
C LYS A 208 5.84 8.00 34.57
N GLU A 209 5.90 7.45 33.36
CA GLU A 209 5.10 7.85 32.21
C GLU A 209 3.80 7.03 32.09
N THR A 210 3.87 5.72 32.37
CA THR A 210 2.76 4.77 32.16
C THR A 210 2.46 3.93 33.40
N GLY A 211 3.23 4.07 34.47
CA GLY A 211 3.15 3.22 35.66
C GLY A 211 3.67 1.78 35.44
N MET A 212 4.10 1.41 34.23
CA MET A 212 4.68 0.09 33.93
C MET A 212 6.21 0.14 34.04
N SER A 213 6.82 -0.79 34.76
CA SER A 213 8.25 -0.81 35.03
C SER A 213 8.97 -1.84 34.13
N PHE A 214 9.85 -1.36 33.26
CA PHE A 214 10.72 -2.19 32.43
C PHE A 214 12.18 -1.93 32.80
N ARG A 215 12.87 -2.94 33.31
CA ARG A 215 14.31 -2.88 33.58
C ARG A 215 15.07 -3.23 32.31
N VAL A 216 15.94 -2.33 31.89
CA VAL A 216 16.84 -2.49 30.76
C VAL A 216 18.26 -2.55 31.30
N TRP A 217 18.92 -3.68 31.13
CA TRP A 217 20.26 -3.89 31.67
C TRP A 217 21.15 -4.67 30.72
N GLY A 218 22.46 -4.47 30.83
CA GLY A 218 23.41 -5.13 29.97
C GLY A 218 24.79 -4.50 30.02
N SER A 219 25.62 -4.87 29.06
CA SER A 219 26.98 -4.34 28.92
C SER A 219 27.32 -4.17 27.44
N SER A 220 28.04 -3.09 27.13
CA SER A 220 28.54 -2.82 25.78
C SER A 220 29.93 -2.21 25.86
N SER A 221 30.81 -2.60 24.95
CA SER A 221 32.13 -2.00 24.76
C SER A 221 32.08 -0.59 24.16
N GLN A 222 30.97 -0.19 23.53
CA GLN A 222 30.77 1.19 23.03
C GLN A 222 29.97 2.03 24.03
N GLN A 223 30.15 3.36 24.00
CA GLN A 223 29.12 4.25 24.54
C GLN A 223 27.81 3.91 23.81
N PRO A 224 26.71 3.60 24.51
CA PRO A 224 25.48 3.19 23.86
C PRO A 224 25.11 4.23 22.79
N THR A 225 25.13 3.79 21.53
CA THR A 225 24.61 4.54 20.39
C THR A 225 23.25 5.07 20.78
N SER A 226 23.09 6.39 20.68
CA SER A 226 21.98 7.09 21.29
C SER A 226 20.64 6.48 20.87
N LEU A 227 19.68 6.42 21.80
CA LEU A 227 18.29 6.05 21.52
C LEU A 227 17.73 6.86 20.32
N TRP A 228 18.27 8.06 20.11
CA TRP A 228 18.01 8.93 18.97
C TRP A 228 18.42 8.35 17.62
N GLN A 229 19.57 7.67 17.48
CA GLN A 229 19.96 7.03 16.22
C GLN A 229 19.11 5.80 15.91
N PHE A 230 18.71 5.02 16.93
CA PHE A 230 17.74 3.95 16.75
C PHE A 230 16.37 4.51 16.34
N LEU A 231 15.90 5.58 17.00
CA LEU A 231 14.67 6.27 16.61
C LEU A 231 14.77 6.91 15.22
N ASP A 232 15.94 7.43 14.84
CA ASP A 232 16.21 7.97 13.50
C ASP A 232 16.18 6.86 12.46
N ALA A 233 16.78 5.69 12.73
CA ALA A 233 16.71 4.52 11.87
C ALA A 233 15.27 3.99 11.76
N VAL A 234 14.51 3.96 12.86
CA VAL A 234 13.08 3.61 12.84
C VAL A 234 12.28 4.62 12.01
N ARG A 235 12.61 5.90 12.08
CA ARG A 235 11.92 6.99 11.36
C ARG A 235 12.28 7.06 9.89
N SER A 236 13.54 6.80 9.53
CA SER A 236 14.08 6.94 8.18
C SER A 236 14.00 5.65 7.36
N GLU A 237 14.15 4.49 8.01
CA GLU A 237 14.23 3.18 7.34
C GLU A 237 13.13 2.20 7.81
N GLY A 238 12.32 2.59 8.79
CA GLY A 238 11.26 1.75 9.36
C GLY A 238 11.77 0.78 10.44
N VAL A 239 10.83 0.27 11.24
CA VAL A 239 11.12 -0.60 12.41
C VAL A 239 11.92 -1.85 12.02
N ILE A 240 11.61 -2.47 10.86
CA ILE A 240 12.26 -3.69 10.40
C ILE A 240 13.71 -3.44 9.97
N SER A 241 13.98 -2.32 9.28
CA SER A 241 15.36 -1.94 8.89
C SER A 241 16.17 -1.53 10.11
N ALA A 242 15.59 -0.77 11.04
CA ALA A 242 16.25 -0.40 12.30
C ALA A 242 16.64 -1.65 13.13
N LEU A 243 15.77 -2.66 13.19
CA LEU A 243 16.10 -3.95 13.80
C LEU A 243 17.20 -4.70 13.01
N SER A 244 17.27 -4.53 11.68
CA SER A 244 18.34 -5.09 10.85
C SER A 244 19.71 -4.42 11.09
N GLN A 245 19.73 -3.13 11.48
CA GLN A 245 20.96 -2.43 11.88
C GLN A 245 21.51 -2.91 13.24
N VAL A 246 20.64 -3.29 14.18
CA VAL A 246 21.06 -4.00 15.41
C VAL A 246 21.68 -5.37 15.05
N TRP A 247 21.24 -5.96 13.94
CA TRP A 247 21.82 -7.15 13.32
C TRP A 247 22.98 -6.88 12.35
N ASN A 248 23.54 -5.66 12.30
CA ASN A 248 24.63 -5.34 11.38
C ASN A 248 25.83 -6.29 11.61
N PRO A 249 26.25 -7.08 10.59
CA PRO A 249 27.32 -8.08 10.74
C PRO A 249 28.70 -7.47 11.02
N THR A 250 28.89 -6.15 10.81
CA THR A 250 30.20 -5.49 10.97
C THR A 250 30.60 -5.20 12.41
N THR A 251 29.67 -5.29 13.37
CA THR A 251 29.99 -5.12 14.80
C THR A 251 30.48 -6.45 15.38
N LEU A 252 31.77 -6.53 15.70
CA LEU A 252 32.46 -7.72 16.27
C LEU A 252 32.60 -7.63 17.80
N GLU A 253 31.87 -6.71 18.41
CA GLU A 253 32.02 -6.37 19.81
C GLU A 253 31.17 -7.25 20.73
N GLN A 254 31.64 -7.41 21.98
CA GLN A 254 30.89 -8.08 23.01
C GLN A 254 29.77 -7.15 23.50
N THR A 255 28.52 -7.58 23.36
CA THR A 255 27.37 -6.78 23.77
C THR A 255 26.29 -7.69 24.33
N GLU A 256 25.64 -7.25 25.40
CA GLU A 256 24.46 -7.89 25.96
C GLU A 256 23.42 -6.81 26.29
N VAL A 257 22.17 -7.05 25.89
CA VAL A 257 21.02 -6.20 26.23
C VAL A 257 19.86 -7.09 26.65
N ASN A 258 19.34 -6.87 27.85
CA ASN A 258 18.17 -7.55 28.38
C ASN A 258 17.08 -6.52 28.67
N VAL A 259 15.84 -6.85 28.31
CA VAL A 259 14.65 -6.11 28.74
C VAL A 259 13.75 -7.04 29.52
N GLU A 260 13.44 -6.63 30.73
CA GLU A 260 12.69 -7.41 31.71
C GLU A 260 11.55 -6.57 32.27
N GLN A 261 10.33 -7.12 32.26
CA GLN A 261 9.19 -6.49 32.89
C GLN A 261 9.25 -6.76 34.41
N ASP A 262 9.41 -5.68 35.19
CA ASP A 262 9.40 -5.71 36.65
C ASP A 262 7.95 -5.53 37.13
N ARG A 263 7.28 -6.66 37.39
CA ARG A 263 5.86 -6.66 37.76
C ARG A 263 5.61 -6.13 39.17
N GLN A 264 6.57 -6.25 40.08
CA GLN A 264 6.41 -5.83 41.47
C GLN A 264 6.43 -4.32 41.62
N ASN A 265 7.30 -3.65 40.85
CA ASN A 265 7.41 -2.19 40.86
C ASN A 265 6.51 -1.49 39.83
N SER A 266 5.78 -2.26 39.03
CA SER A 266 4.76 -1.74 38.09
C SER A 266 3.47 -1.42 38.84
N GLN A 267 3.13 -0.13 38.88
CA GLN A 267 1.85 0.38 39.39
C GLN A 267 0.70 -0.03 38.48
N ASN A 268 0.94 -0.01 37.16
CA ASN A 268 -0.03 -0.39 36.13
C ASN A 268 0.35 -1.72 35.49
N ARG A 269 -0.64 -2.57 35.18
CA ARG A 269 -0.41 -3.96 34.75
C ARG A 269 -1.22 -4.36 33.52
N LYS A 270 -2.28 -3.62 33.24
CA LYS A 270 -3.18 -3.83 32.11
C LYS A 270 -3.15 -2.60 31.21
N VAL A 271 -3.16 -2.84 29.90
CA VAL A 271 -3.24 -1.79 28.88
C VAL A 271 -4.56 -1.96 28.14
N LYS A 272 -5.39 -0.94 28.15
CA LYS A 272 -6.66 -0.90 27.41
C LYS A 272 -6.57 0.10 26.27
N ILE A 273 -6.78 -0.38 25.06
CA ILE A 273 -6.76 0.40 23.83
C ILE A 273 -8.17 0.42 23.27
N ASN A 274 -8.78 1.60 23.18
CA ASN A 274 -10.06 1.76 22.48
C ASN A 274 -9.82 2.57 21.22
N ALA A 275 -10.39 2.17 20.09
CA ALA A 275 -10.33 2.90 18.84
C ALA A 275 -11.70 2.87 18.15
N GLY A 276 -12.16 4.01 17.66
CA GLY A 276 -13.33 4.16 16.83
C GLY A 276 -12.98 4.79 15.50
N PHE A 277 -13.68 4.39 14.44
CA PHE A 277 -13.59 5.02 13.12
C PHE A 277 -14.99 5.33 12.58
N HIS A 278 -15.20 6.57 12.16
CA HIS A 278 -16.43 6.98 11.52
C HIS A 278 -16.15 7.78 10.25
N SER A 279 -16.95 7.56 9.21
CA SER A 279 -16.93 8.34 7.99
C SER A 279 -18.35 8.60 7.54
N GLN A 280 -18.59 9.81 7.06
CA GLN A 280 -19.89 10.26 6.58
C GLN A 280 -19.70 11.25 5.43
N TYR A 281 -20.72 11.33 4.59
CA TYR A 281 -20.83 12.29 3.51
C TYR A 281 -22.04 13.21 3.76
N ASN A 282 -21.85 14.51 3.58
CA ASN A 282 -22.93 15.48 3.70
C ASN A 282 -23.06 16.28 2.39
N SER A 283 -24.19 16.20 1.70
CA SER A 283 -24.47 17.01 0.51
C SER A 283 -24.58 18.50 0.82
N GLN A 284 -25.22 18.83 1.94
CA GLN A 284 -25.36 20.20 2.46
C GLN A 284 -24.57 20.40 3.76
N PRO A 285 -24.07 21.61 4.01
CA PRO A 285 -23.32 21.91 5.22
C PRO A 285 -24.24 21.79 6.44
N LYS A 286 -23.78 21.09 7.49
CA LYS A 286 -24.54 20.89 8.74
C LYS A 286 -24.83 22.20 9.50
N ALA A 287 -24.05 23.24 9.23
CA ALA A 287 -24.31 24.60 9.68
C ALA A 287 -23.86 25.59 8.60
N ALA A 288 -24.68 26.63 8.37
CA ALA A 288 -24.45 27.64 7.32
C ALA A 288 -23.36 28.68 7.64
N ARG A 289 -22.84 28.71 8.87
CA ARG A 289 -21.81 29.68 9.29
C ARG A 289 -20.40 29.10 9.06
N LYS A 290 -19.48 29.94 8.57
CA LYS A 290 -18.03 29.67 8.67
C LYS A 290 -17.67 29.54 10.14
N GLU A 291 -17.25 28.36 10.58
CA GLU A 291 -16.83 28.18 11.97
C GLU A 291 -15.46 28.81 12.21
N GLU A 292 -15.36 29.56 13.31
CA GLU A 292 -14.10 30.08 13.84
C GLU A 292 -13.27 28.96 14.48
N PHE A 293 -11.99 29.25 14.76
CA PHE A 293 -11.15 28.30 15.47
C PHE A 293 -11.70 28.09 16.88
N TYR A 294 -11.77 26.86 17.35
CA TYR A 294 -12.09 26.61 18.75
C TYR A 294 -10.88 26.95 19.62
N ASN A 295 -11.10 27.67 20.71
CA ASN A 295 -10.08 27.75 21.75
C ASN A 295 -10.00 26.42 22.52
N LEU A 296 -8.85 26.13 23.14
CA LEU A 296 -8.59 24.86 23.81
C LEU A 296 -9.67 24.46 24.84
N LYS A 297 -10.21 25.43 25.60
CA LYS A 297 -11.28 25.17 26.58
C LYS A 297 -12.60 24.80 25.90
N GLN A 298 -12.97 25.52 24.84
CA GLN A 298 -14.13 25.20 24.01
C GLN A 298 -13.99 23.81 23.39
N MET A 299 -12.81 23.48 22.84
CA MET A 299 -12.51 22.17 22.27
C MET A 299 -12.80 21.05 23.27
N TRP A 300 -12.17 21.09 24.47
CA TRP A 300 -12.36 20.00 25.44
C TRP A 300 -13.76 19.96 26.05
N SER A 301 -14.44 21.10 26.22
CA SER A 301 -15.84 21.10 26.68
C SER A 301 -16.81 20.41 25.70
N ARG A 302 -16.48 20.41 24.41
CA ARG A 302 -17.25 19.77 23.33
C ARG A 302 -16.88 18.29 23.16
N LEU A 303 -15.65 17.94 23.53
CA LEU A 303 -15.15 16.56 23.47
C LEU A 303 -15.36 15.78 24.77
N ASP A 304 -16.15 16.32 25.70
CA ASP A 304 -16.57 15.59 26.89
C ASP A 304 -17.59 14.50 26.49
N GLY A 305 -17.33 13.25 26.89
CA GLY A 305 -18.26 12.13 26.67
C GLY A 305 -17.61 10.85 26.12
N SER A 306 -18.42 10.03 25.45
CA SER A 306 -17.98 8.78 24.83
C SER A 306 -17.18 9.03 23.54
N SER A 307 -16.45 8.00 23.08
CA SER A 307 -15.71 8.03 21.81
C SER A 307 -16.60 8.46 20.64
N GLN A 308 -17.81 7.90 20.57
CA GLN A 308 -18.77 8.21 19.51
C GLN A 308 -19.26 9.67 19.56
N SER A 309 -19.51 10.20 20.76
CA SER A 309 -19.93 11.59 20.94
C SER A 309 -18.85 12.56 20.46
N ARG A 310 -17.58 12.29 20.81
CA ARG A 310 -16.43 13.06 20.33
C ARG A 310 -16.31 13.03 18.81
N GLN A 311 -16.42 11.85 18.21
CA GLN A 311 -16.37 11.71 16.75
C GLN A 311 -17.49 12.49 16.07
N GLN A 312 -18.72 12.41 16.57
CA GLN A 312 -19.87 13.12 16.00
C GLN A 312 -19.71 14.64 16.08
N GLU A 313 -19.25 15.16 17.22
CA GLU A 313 -19.01 16.60 17.40
C GLU A 313 -17.86 17.09 16.51
N LEU A 314 -16.76 16.33 16.43
CA LEU A 314 -15.67 16.67 15.52
C LEU A 314 -16.10 16.62 14.06
N LEU A 315 -16.85 15.60 13.63
CA LEU A 315 -17.35 15.49 12.25
C LEU A 315 -18.27 16.66 11.90
N LYS A 316 -19.14 17.07 12.84
CA LYS A 316 -19.99 18.26 12.68
C LYS A 316 -19.14 19.52 12.53
N HIS A 317 -18.12 19.68 13.36
CA HIS A 317 -17.23 20.84 13.31
C HIS A 317 -16.40 20.88 12.01
N VAL A 318 -15.73 19.79 11.62
CA VAL A 318 -14.90 19.79 10.41
C VAL A 318 -15.71 19.97 9.12
N SER A 319 -16.95 19.46 9.07
CA SER A 319 -17.82 19.58 7.89
C SER A 319 -18.62 20.89 7.82
N SER A 320 -18.55 21.74 8.84
CA SER A 320 -19.33 22.98 8.89
C SER A 320 -18.87 24.00 7.84
N GLY A 321 -19.82 24.53 7.06
CA GLY A 321 -19.58 25.48 5.97
C GLY A 321 -19.00 24.88 4.67
N ILE A 322 -18.90 23.55 4.56
CA ILE A 322 -18.36 22.85 3.39
C ILE A 322 -19.50 22.08 2.69
N ASN A 323 -19.77 22.39 1.42
CA ASN A 323 -20.73 21.65 0.59
C ASN A 323 -20.14 20.33 0.11
N ASN A 324 -20.97 19.30 -0.08
CA ASN A 324 -20.54 17.99 -0.62
C ASN A 324 -19.31 17.44 0.13
N ALA A 325 -19.37 17.46 1.46
CA ALA A 325 -18.21 17.22 2.32
C ALA A 325 -18.08 15.74 2.68
N TRP A 326 -16.95 15.15 2.28
CA TRP A 326 -16.48 13.88 2.82
C TRP A 326 -15.75 14.13 4.12
N SER A 327 -16.23 13.54 5.22
CA SER A 327 -15.63 13.67 6.53
C SER A 327 -15.30 12.32 7.16
N LYS A 328 -14.17 12.27 7.84
CA LYS A 328 -13.63 11.09 8.53
C LYS A 328 -13.20 11.50 9.93
N SER A 329 -13.43 10.63 10.91
CA SER A 329 -12.96 10.84 12.28
C SER A 329 -12.44 9.53 12.88
N VAL A 330 -11.33 9.64 13.58
CA VAL A 330 -10.71 8.59 14.38
C VAL A 330 -10.66 9.09 15.81
N ASP A 331 -11.12 8.28 16.75
CA ASP A 331 -10.94 8.55 18.18
C ASP A 331 -10.29 7.33 18.80
N ALA A 332 -9.15 7.52 19.46
CA ALA A 332 -8.38 6.48 20.09
C ALA A 332 -8.05 6.86 21.52
N SER A 333 -8.02 5.86 22.41
CA SER A 333 -7.52 6.04 23.76
C SER A 333 -6.65 4.87 24.18
N VAL A 334 -5.61 5.17 24.93
CA VAL A 334 -4.74 4.19 25.57
C VAL A 334 -4.79 4.47 27.07
N GLU A 335 -5.22 3.48 27.83
CA GLU A 335 -5.36 3.54 29.27
C GLU A 335 -4.47 2.49 29.93
N PHE A 336 -3.64 2.93 30.85
CA PHE A 336 -2.80 2.07 31.69
C PHE A 336 -3.50 1.89 33.03
N GLU A 337 -3.99 0.69 33.30
CA GLU A 337 -4.79 0.34 34.48
C GLU A 337 -3.95 -0.39 35.53
N GLY A 338 -4.09 0.02 36.80
CA GLY A 338 -3.54 -0.62 37.98
C GLY A 338 -3.88 0.12 39.27
N GLU A 339 -2.88 0.58 40.04
CA GLU A 339 -3.10 1.42 41.24
C GLU A 339 -3.51 2.86 40.88
N GLN A 340 -3.11 3.34 39.70
CA GLN A 340 -3.55 4.60 39.10
C GLN A 340 -4.10 4.29 37.70
N SER A 341 -4.95 5.18 37.16
CA SER A 341 -5.38 5.09 35.75
C SER A 341 -4.80 6.28 34.99
N ASP A 342 -3.84 5.99 34.10
CA ASP A 342 -3.27 6.95 33.17
C ASP A 342 -3.89 6.73 31.78
N LYS A 343 -4.79 7.62 31.40
CA LYS A 343 -5.53 7.62 30.14
C LYS A 343 -5.04 8.73 29.22
N HIS A 344 -4.67 8.33 28.01
CA HIS A 344 -4.33 9.21 26.90
C HIS A 344 -5.42 9.11 25.85
N THR A 345 -6.00 10.24 25.46
CA THR A 345 -7.06 10.32 24.43
C THR A 345 -6.55 11.13 23.26
N PHE A 346 -6.75 10.58 22.06
CA PHE A 346 -6.37 11.16 20.77
C PHE A 346 -7.60 11.18 19.89
N SER A 347 -8.01 12.37 19.44
CA SER A 347 -9.13 12.52 18.54
C SER A 347 -8.68 13.26 17.29
N TRP A 348 -9.03 12.74 16.12
CA TRP A 348 -8.69 13.33 14.84
C TRP A 348 -9.94 13.36 13.95
N ALA A 349 -10.11 14.44 13.21
CA ALA A 349 -11.13 14.52 12.17
C ALA A 349 -10.65 15.38 11.02
N PHE A 350 -11.15 15.05 9.83
CA PHE A 350 -10.84 15.76 8.60
C PHE A 350 -12.08 15.81 7.70
N ALA A 351 -12.28 16.94 7.04
CA ALA A 351 -13.29 17.12 6.00
C ALA A 351 -12.72 17.83 4.78
N LYS A 352 -13.11 17.36 3.60
CA LYS A 352 -12.85 18.00 2.30
C LYS A 352 -14.01 17.78 1.35
N SER A 353 -14.05 18.57 0.29
CA SER A 353 -14.98 18.43 -0.83
C SER A 353 -14.20 18.29 -2.14
N ASN A 354 -14.82 17.69 -3.15
CA ASN A 354 -14.30 17.70 -4.51
C ASN A 354 -14.64 19.01 -5.25
N VAL A 355 -15.60 19.78 -4.74
CA VAL A 355 -16.13 21.00 -5.37
C VAL A 355 -15.87 22.25 -4.55
N ASN A 356 -16.10 22.17 -3.23
CA ASN A 356 -15.86 23.29 -2.33
C ASN A 356 -14.35 23.43 -2.05
N PRO A 357 -13.77 24.64 -2.18
CA PRO A 357 -12.33 24.85 -2.00
C PRO A 357 -11.87 24.74 -0.54
N GLU A 358 -12.80 24.74 0.42
CA GLU A 358 -12.50 24.67 1.85
C GLU A 358 -12.26 23.23 2.32
N SER A 359 -11.29 23.08 3.23
CA SER A 359 -10.98 21.85 3.94
C SER A 359 -10.67 22.16 5.40
N ARG A 360 -10.95 21.21 6.30
CA ARG A 360 -10.68 21.38 7.73
C ARG A 360 -10.13 20.10 8.34
N MET A 361 -9.13 20.24 9.18
CA MET A 361 -8.58 19.16 10.01
C MET A 361 -8.57 19.60 11.46
N VAL A 362 -8.92 18.69 12.37
CA VAL A 362 -8.74 18.88 13.82
C VAL A 362 -8.02 17.66 14.37
N PHE A 363 -7.03 17.91 15.22
CA PHE A 363 -6.40 16.94 16.09
C PHE A 363 -6.50 17.45 17.53
N ALA A 364 -6.87 16.58 18.46
CA ALA A 364 -6.98 16.89 19.88
C ALA A 364 -6.31 15.78 20.70
N TYR A 365 -5.54 16.17 21.70
CA TYR A 365 -4.87 15.28 22.64
C TYR A 365 -5.09 15.70 24.09
N LYS A 366 -5.51 14.76 24.94
CA LYS A 366 -5.66 14.97 26.38
C LYS A 366 -5.16 13.77 27.15
N ASN A 367 -4.46 14.02 28.25
CA ASN A 367 -4.19 13.01 29.25
C ASN A 367 -4.67 13.44 30.64
N ASN A 368 -4.94 12.46 31.49
CA ASN A 368 -5.23 12.64 32.92
C ASN A 368 -4.05 12.13 33.79
N ALA A 369 -2.88 11.93 33.20
CA ALA A 369 -1.68 11.48 33.89
C ALA A 369 -1.20 12.52 34.91
N ARG A 370 -0.18 12.18 35.71
CA ARG A 370 0.40 13.06 36.77
C ARG A 370 0.77 14.48 36.32
N LYS A 371 0.97 14.70 35.03
CA LYS A 371 1.11 16.04 34.43
C LYS A 371 0.06 16.18 33.33
N PRO A 372 -1.15 16.64 33.67
CA PRO A 372 -2.21 16.83 32.71
C PRO A 372 -1.75 17.77 31.61
N CYS A 373 -1.98 17.34 30.38
CA CYS A 373 -1.66 18.07 29.18
C CYS A 373 -2.86 17.98 28.24
N GLU A 374 -3.30 19.14 27.79
CA GLU A 374 -4.34 19.31 26.80
C GLU A 374 -3.73 20.02 25.61
N ALA A 375 -3.96 19.50 24.41
CA ALA A 375 -3.48 20.11 23.18
C ALA A 375 -4.47 19.96 22.04
N SER A 376 -4.47 20.92 21.12
CA SER A 376 -5.24 20.85 19.89
C SER A 376 -4.49 21.48 18.73
N LEU A 377 -4.61 20.88 17.55
CA LEU A 377 -4.21 21.44 16.26
C LEU A 377 -5.45 21.53 15.37
N GLU A 378 -5.82 22.73 14.94
CA GLU A 378 -6.85 22.93 13.93
C GLU A 378 -6.20 23.55 12.69
N VAL A 379 -6.52 23.01 11.51
CA VAL A 379 -6.02 23.50 10.21
C VAL A 379 -7.21 23.75 9.29
N LYS A 380 -7.28 24.95 8.72
CA LYS A 380 -8.22 25.35 7.67
C LYS A 380 -7.44 25.55 6.38
N GLY A 381 -7.85 24.87 5.31
CA GLY A 381 -7.22 24.99 4.01
C GLY A 381 -8.20 25.50 2.98
N HIS A 382 -7.78 26.46 2.16
CA HIS A 382 -8.48 26.94 0.98
C HIS A 382 -7.62 26.61 -0.24
N LEU A 383 -8.08 25.69 -1.08
CA LEU A 383 -7.43 25.29 -2.32
C LEU A 383 -8.45 25.34 -3.45
N GLN A 384 -8.25 26.24 -4.40
CA GLN A 384 -9.17 26.39 -5.53
C GLN A 384 -9.03 25.22 -6.50
N ASN A 385 -10.17 24.75 -7.01
CA ASN A 385 -10.19 23.81 -8.12
C ASN A 385 -9.51 24.46 -9.35
N THR A 386 -8.81 23.63 -10.13
CA THR A 386 -8.08 24.06 -11.31
C THR A 386 -8.66 23.39 -12.55
N ASN A 387 -8.51 24.05 -13.70
CA ASN A 387 -8.99 23.53 -14.98
C ASN A 387 -8.09 22.39 -15.46
N GLU A 388 -8.67 21.38 -16.12
CA GLU A 388 -7.92 20.17 -16.47
C GLU A 388 -7.65 20.02 -17.97
N LEU A 389 -8.47 20.63 -18.85
CA LEU A 389 -8.43 20.35 -20.28
C LEU A 389 -7.60 21.35 -21.11
N ASP A 390 -7.14 22.46 -20.54
CA ASP A 390 -6.42 23.49 -21.31
C ASP A 390 -5.19 24.08 -20.59
N LEU A 391 -4.00 23.82 -21.14
CA LEU A 391 -2.73 24.31 -20.61
C LEU A 391 -2.64 25.85 -20.61
N THR A 392 -3.19 26.54 -21.61
CA THR A 392 -3.10 28.00 -21.71
C THR A 392 -3.93 28.66 -20.62
N THR A 393 -5.15 28.16 -20.41
CA THR A 393 -6.00 28.55 -19.30
C THR A 393 -5.28 28.27 -17.97
N MET A 394 -4.70 27.08 -17.80
CA MET A 394 -3.98 26.70 -16.59
C MET A 394 -2.76 27.59 -16.28
N LEU A 395 -2.00 27.99 -17.29
CA LEU A 395 -0.85 28.90 -17.12
C LEU A 395 -1.28 30.32 -16.75
N ASN A 396 -2.47 30.74 -17.15
CA ASN A 396 -3.00 32.08 -16.87
C ASN A 396 -3.82 32.14 -15.58
N THR A 397 -4.39 31.03 -15.12
CA THR A 397 -5.08 30.95 -13.82
C THR A 397 -4.07 31.09 -12.68
N ASN A 398 -4.36 31.98 -11.72
CA ASN A 398 -3.55 32.14 -10.53
C ASN A 398 -3.94 31.06 -9.50
N VAL A 399 -3.12 30.02 -9.38
CA VAL A 399 -3.36 28.92 -8.44
C VAL A 399 -2.68 29.25 -7.12
N ASN A 400 -3.50 29.57 -6.11
CA ASN A 400 -3.02 29.78 -4.75
C ASN A 400 -3.73 28.84 -3.79
N ALA A 401 -2.96 28.33 -2.83
CA ALA A 401 -3.45 27.57 -1.69
C ALA A 401 -3.14 28.36 -0.43
N LYS A 402 -4.12 28.53 0.45
CA LYS A 402 -3.94 29.19 1.74
C LYS A 402 -4.30 28.24 2.87
N TYR A 403 -3.42 28.12 3.85
CA TYR A 403 -3.65 27.32 5.05
C TYR A 403 -3.51 28.19 6.29
N GLU A 404 -4.47 28.08 7.21
CA GLU A 404 -4.40 28.67 8.53
C GLU A 404 -4.38 27.56 9.56
N ALA A 405 -3.37 27.51 10.41
CA ALA A 405 -3.21 26.53 11.47
C ALA A 405 -3.17 27.21 12.84
N LEU A 406 -3.85 26.61 13.82
CA LEU A 406 -3.82 27.01 15.22
C LEU A 406 -3.44 25.79 16.08
N TRP A 407 -2.27 25.85 16.70
CA TRP A 407 -1.83 24.93 17.73
C TRP A 407 -2.00 25.57 19.11
N GLN A 408 -2.61 24.85 20.03
CA GLN A 408 -2.78 25.28 21.41
C GLN A 408 -2.38 24.16 22.36
N GLN A 409 -1.71 24.50 23.45
CA GLN A 409 -1.30 23.54 24.47
C GLN A 409 -1.42 24.16 25.86
N SER A 410 -2.05 23.43 26.79
CA SER A 410 -2.10 23.76 28.21
C SER A 410 -1.48 22.64 29.02
N GLN A 411 -0.72 23.03 30.04
CA GLN A 411 -0.16 22.14 31.05
C GLN A 411 -0.41 22.76 32.42
N GLU A 412 -0.67 21.92 33.41
CA GLU A 412 -0.94 22.38 34.77
C GLU A 412 0.21 23.27 35.30
N GLY A 413 -0.16 24.39 35.91
CA GLY A 413 0.79 25.37 36.47
C GLY A 413 1.49 26.27 35.43
N ARG A 414 1.06 26.27 34.16
CA ARG A 414 1.67 27.09 33.09
C ARG A 414 0.63 27.89 32.31
N LYS A 415 1.07 29.00 31.72
CA LYS A 415 0.25 29.74 30.73
C LYS A 415 0.10 28.88 29.46
N PRO A 416 -1.07 28.86 28.81
CA PRO A 416 -1.27 28.12 27.57
C PRO A 416 -0.36 28.65 26.46
N THR A 417 0.31 27.74 25.76
CA THR A 417 1.06 28.02 24.53
C THR A 417 0.09 28.13 23.36
N ASN A 418 0.23 29.17 22.55
CA ASN A 418 -0.52 29.33 21.30
C ASN A 418 0.47 29.53 20.16
N VAL A 419 0.25 28.84 19.03
CA VAL A 419 1.01 29.05 17.80
C VAL A 419 0.00 29.15 16.65
N ARG A 420 -0.02 30.29 15.96
CA ARG A 420 -0.84 30.51 14.77
C ARG A 420 0.08 30.60 13.56
N ALA A 421 -0.19 29.82 12.52
CA ALA A 421 0.53 29.88 11.26
C ALA A 421 -0.43 30.20 10.12
N ILE A 422 -0.03 31.12 9.24
CA ILE A 422 -0.68 31.39 7.96
C ILE A 422 0.32 31.01 6.88
N VAL A 423 -0.06 30.11 5.98
CA VAL A 423 0.81 29.60 4.92
C VAL A 423 0.11 29.81 3.58
N ASP A 424 0.73 30.65 2.73
CA ASP A 424 0.32 30.90 1.36
C ASP A 424 1.27 30.16 0.41
N MET A 425 0.72 29.38 -0.51
CA MET A 425 1.47 28.65 -1.53
C MET A 425 0.96 29.06 -2.90
N GLY A 426 1.87 29.23 -3.86
CA GLY A 426 1.49 29.69 -5.20
C GLY A 426 2.52 29.38 -6.27
N ARG A 427 2.18 29.70 -7.51
CA ARG A 427 3.07 29.62 -8.66
C ARG A 427 3.63 31.00 -8.99
N SER A 428 4.95 31.12 -9.07
CA SER A 428 5.60 32.38 -9.41
C SER A 428 5.50 32.70 -10.90
N GLU A 429 5.57 34.00 -11.24
CA GLU A 429 5.70 34.46 -12.62
C GLU A 429 6.98 33.95 -13.30
N SER A 430 8.07 33.78 -12.54
CA SER A 430 9.33 33.21 -13.04
C SER A 430 9.15 31.76 -13.52
N ARG A 431 8.39 30.94 -12.78
CA ARG A 431 8.02 29.58 -13.18
C ARG A 431 7.13 29.58 -14.41
N ARG A 432 6.07 30.40 -14.44
CA ARG A 432 5.17 30.52 -15.61
C ARG A 432 5.96 30.78 -16.90
N LYS A 433 6.88 31.76 -16.88
CA LYS A 433 7.75 32.08 -18.03
C LYS A 433 8.76 30.97 -18.36
N SER A 434 9.25 30.24 -17.35
CA SER A 434 10.23 29.16 -17.55
C SER A 434 9.58 27.93 -18.18
N LEU A 435 8.35 27.58 -17.80
CA LEU A 435 7.58 26.49 -18.40
C LEU A 435 7.36 26.71 -19.91
N GLN A 436 7.10 27.95 -20.34
CA GLN A 436 6.93 28.31 -21.76
C GLN A 436 8.20 28.13 -22.60
N LYS A 437 9.37 28.04 -21.97
CA LYS A 437 10.66 27.80 -22.64
C LYS A 437 11.01 26.32 -22.77
N LEU A 438 10.22 25.42 -22.19
CA LEU A 438 10.49 23.98 -22.25
C LEU A 438 10.21 23.43 -23.65
N PRO A 439 11.03 22.48 -24.16
CA PRO A 439 10.76 21.84 -25.46
C PRO A 439 9.37 21.20 -25.52
N MET A 440 8.93 20.58 -24.43
CA MET A 440 7.61 19.93 -24.34
C MET A 440 6.45 20.94 -24.44
N TYR A 441 6.64 22.18 -23.98
CA TYR A 441 5.67 23.25 -24.19
C TYR A 441 5.50 23.58 -25.67
N GLN A 442 6.60 23.59 -26.44
CA GLN A 442 6.53 23.84 -27.88
C GLN A 442 5.83 22.69 -28.63
N VAL A 443 6.04 21.44 -28.20
CA VAL A 443 5.30 20.28 -28.73
C VAL A 443 3.81 20.43 -28.46
N CYS A 444 3.41 20.70 -27.21
CA CYS A 444 2.02 20.93 -26.88
C CYS A 444 1.44 22.12 -27.67
N LYS A 445 2.17 23.23 -27.79
CA LYS A 445 1.71 24.38 -28.57
C LYS A 445 1.40 24.01 -30.03
N ASN A 446 2.27 23.24 -30.68
CA ASN A 446 2.05 22.77 -32.04
C ASN A 446 0.86 21.79 -32.14
N GLU A 447 0.67 20.92 -31.14
CA GLU A 447 -0.51 20.04 -31.06
C GLU A 447 -1.80 20.86 -30.91
N MET A 448 -1.78 21.92 -30.08
CA MET A 448 -2.91 22.82 -29.87
C MET A 448 -3.28 23.60 -31.14
N GLU A 449 -2.29 23.98 -31.97
CA GLU A 449 -2.51 24.59 -33.29
C GLU A 449 -3.20 23.63 -34.28
N GLN A 450 -3.11 22.32 -34.04
CA GLN A 450 -3.80 21.26 -34.79
C GLN A 450 -5.13 20.84 -34.15
N GLY A 451 -5.62 21.58 -33.15
CA GLY A 451 -6.87 21.31 -32.43
C GLY A 451 -6.72 20.36 -31.23
N ASN A 452 -5.56 19.72 -31.05
CA ASN A 452 -5.36 18.75 -29.97
C ASN A 452 -4.74 19.40 -28.74
N ARG A 453 -5.46 19.43 -27.63
CA ARG A 453 -5.05 20.13 -26.39
C ARG A 453 -4.79 19.22 -25.20
N GLN A 454 -5.01 17.91 -25.35
CA GLN A 454 -4.96 16.91 -24.29
C GLN A 454 -4.16 15.67 -24.67
N LEU A 455 -3.29 15.76 -25.69
CA LEU A 455 -2.27 14.74 -25.92
C LEU A 455 -1.19 14.76 -24.83
N ALA A 456 -0.32 13.74 -24.81
CA ALA A 456 0.65 13.49 -23.74
C ALA A 456 1.52 14.71 -23.39
N ALA A 457 1.99 15.47 -24.39
CA ALA A 457 2.81 16.65 -24.12
C ALA A 457 2.00 17.74 -23.39
N CYS A 458 0.77 18.00 -23.81
CA CYS A 458 -0.11 18.96 -23.13
C CYS A 458 -0.52 18.51 -21.74
N GLN A 459 -0.83 17.23 -21.53
CA GLN A 459 -1.14 16.69 -20.21
C GLN A 459 0.05 16.86 -19.25
N ASN A 460 1.25 16.46 -19.67
CA ASN A 460 2.45 16.57 -18.85
C ASN A 460 2.77 18.02 -18.51
N MET A 461 2.61 18.94 -19.46
CA MET A 461 2.79 20.36 -19.21
C MET A 461 1.72 20.94 -18.26
N THR A 462 0.49 20.44 -18.30
CA THR A 462 -0.58 20.83 -17.37
C THR A 462 -0.27 20.34 -15.95
N ILE A 463 0.27 19.13 -15.79
CA ILE A 463 0.76 18.62 -14.50
C ILE A 463 1.91 19.51 -14.00
N GLU A 464 2.91 19.78 -14.84
CA GLU A 464 4.03 20.65 -14.47
C GLU A 464 3.59 22.07 -14.08
N ALA A 465 2.56 22.61 -14.74
CA ALA A 465 1.99 23.91 -14.43
C ALA A 465 1.30 23.97 -13.06
N ASN A 466 0.90 22.83 -12.48
CA ASN A 466 0.19 22.77 -11.20
C ASN A 466 1.09 22.62 -9.96
N TYR A 467 2.41 22.53 -10.15
CA TYR A 467 3.36 22.65 -9.04
C TYR A 467 3.46 24.09 -8.56
N LEU A 468 3.31 24.27 -7.24
CA LEU A 468 3.46 25.54 -6.55
C LEU A 468 4.92 25.67 -6.10
N ASN A 469 5.64 26.65 -6.66
CA ASN A 469 7.06 26.83 -6.41
C ASN A 469 7.38 27.95 -5.41
N GLU A 470 6.38 28.64 -4.89
CA GLU A 470 6.54 29.65 -3.85
C GLU A 470 5.71 29.27 -2.61
N ILE A 471 6.34 29.32 -1.44
CA ILE A 471 5.69 29.13 -0.13
C ILE A 471 6.06 30.32 0.74
N LYS A 472 5.06 30.97 1.33
CA LYS A 472 5.20 32.04 2.31
C LYS A 472 4.48 31.60 3.58
N ALA A 473 5.16 31.63 4.72
CA ALA A 473 4.56 31.31 5.99
C ALA A 473 4.85 32.43 7.01
N GLU A 474 3.80 32.84 7.72
CA GLU A 474 3.87 33.73 8.88
C GLU A 474 3.43 32.95 10.10
N ILE A 475 4.31 32.80 11.08
CA ILE A 475 4.08 32.04 12.31
C ILE A 475 4.19 32.99 13.49
N LYS A 476 3.11 33.14 14.25
CA LYS A 476 3.06 33.88 15.51
C LYS A 476 2.96 32.90 16.66
N TYR A 477 3.75 33.09 17.71
CA TYR A 477 3.73 32.20 18.87
C TYR A 477 3.75 32.96 20.19
N GLU A 478 3.07 32.41 21.19
CA GLU A 478 2.96 33.00 22.52
C GLU A 478 3.16 31.92 23.59
N ASN A 479 3.82 32.30 24.69
CA ASN A 479 4.06 31.43 25.87
C ASN A 479 4.66 30.06 25.50
N VAL A 480 5.54 29.99 24.50
CA VAL A 480 6.28 28.76 24.15
C VAL A 480 7.26 28.42 25.27
N GLN A 481 7.31 27.14 25.65
CA GLN A 481 8.19 26.69 26.73
C GLN A 481 9.67 26.95 26.37
N PRO A 482 10.48 27.52 27.28
CA PRO A 482 11.89 27.81 27.01
C PRO A 482 12.70 26.60 26.55
N THR A 483 12.39 25.41 27.08
CA THR A 483 13.02 24.15 26.67
C THR A 483 12.73 23.82 25.21
N SER A 484 11.46 23.91 24.78
CA SER A 484 11.05 23.63 23.41
C SER A 484 11.60 24.66 22.44
N ALA A 485 11.60 25.94 22.81
CA ALA A 485 12.20 27.02 22.04
C ALA A 485 13.70 26.78 21.81
N LYS A 486 14.43 26.39 22.88
CA LYS A 486 15.86 26.09 22.81
C LYS A 486 16.17 24.87 21.93
N HIS A 487 15.34 23.82 21.99
CA HIS A 487 15.49 22.67 21.09
C HIS A 487 15.27 23.04 19.62
N LEU A 488 14.27 23.88 19.34
CA LEU A 488 14.00 24.38 17.99
C LEU A 488 15.16 25.26 17.49
N GLU A 489 15.69 26.12 18.36
CA GLU A 489 16.87 26.93 18.06
C GLU A 489 18.08 26.06 17.73
N TYR A 490 18.38 25.02 18.52
CA TYR A 490 19.46 24.09 18.21
C TYR A 490 19.28 23.36 16.89
N ALA A 491 18.06 22.90 16.59
CA ALA A 491 17.76 22.28 15.31
C ALA A 491 17.98 23.25 14.14
N PHE A 492 17.59 24.51 14.31
CA PHE A 492 17.80 25.55 13.31
C PHE A 492 19.28 25.88 13.13
N GLN A 493 20.07 25.96 14.20
CA GLN A 493 21.52 26.15 14.10
C GLN A 493 22.22 24.98 13.42
N ALA A 494 21.80 23.74 13.72
CA ALA A 494 22.33 22.56 13.03
C ALA A 494 22.03 22.59 11.53
N LEU A 495 20.82 23.02 11.13
CA LEU A 495 20.46 23.25 9.72
C LEU A 495 21.33 24.33 9.08
N ARG A 496 21.63 25.43 9.79
CA ARG A 496 22.53 26.48 9.31
C ARG A 496 23.94 25.93 9.04
N ILE A 497 24.49 25.12 9.96
CA ILE A 497 25.81 24.50 9.81
C ILE A 497 25.82 23.52 8.63
N ALA A 498 24.78 22.68 8.50
CA ALA A 498 24.66 21.71 7.42
C ALA A 498 24.53 22.36 6.03
N ALA A 499 23.96 23.57 5.96
CA ALA A 499 23.79 24.31 4.72
C ALA A 499 25.02 25.17 4.33
N TYR A 500 26.08 25.22 5.15
CA TYR A 500 27.31 25.94 4.82
C TYR A 500 28.05 25.27 3.64
N PRO A 501 28.56 26.02 2.64
CA PRO A 501 28.68 27.49 2.55
C PRO A 501 27.51 28.20 1.88
N ASN A 502 26.44 27.49 1.51
CA ASN A 502 25.30 28.03 0.75
C ASN A 502 24.30 28.82 1.62
N ILE A 503 24.81 29.54 2.62
CA ILE A 503 24.02 30.25 3.61
C ILE A 503 24.58 31.64 3.90
N ASP A 504 23.70 32.63 3.91
CA ASP A 504 24.00 33.99 4.33
C ASP A 504 23.18 34.33 5.58
N VAL A 505 23.87 34.85 6.60
CA VAL A 505 23.22 35.33 7.82
C VAL A 505 23.50 36.83 7.94
N SER A 506 22.45 37.63 8.06
CA SER A 506 22.54 39.08 8.25
C SER A 506 21.62 39.54 9.36
N GLU A 507 22.03 40.58 10.08
CA GLU A 507 21.14 41.26 11.02
C GLU A 507 20.12 42.08 10.24
N GLU A 508 18.83 41.87 10.55
CA GLU A 508 17.73 42.55 9.89
C GLU A 508 17.04 43.47 10.90
N HIS A 509 17.19 44.79 10.70
CA HIS A 509 16.61 45.83 11.55
C HIS A 509 15.11 46.05 11.28
N SER A 510 14.42 45.05 10.72
CA SER A 510 12.98 45.14 10.50
C SER A 510 12.25 45.08 11.83
N GLY A 511 11.13 45.82 11.97
CA GLY A 511 10.31 45.86 13.19
C GLY A 511 9.56 44.57 13.53
N SER A 512 10.08 43.39 13.15
CA SER A 512 9.52 42.10 13.51
C SER A 512 9.57 41.92 15.03
N LYS A 513 8.47 41.49 15.65
CA LYS A 513 8.45 41.22 17.09
C LYS A 513 9.19 39.92 17.38
N ASN A 514 9.77 39.77 18.58
CA ASN A 514 10.47 38.55 19.05
C ASN A 514 9.59 37.27 19.10
N GLU A 515 8.33 37.35 18.69
CA GLU A 515 7.30 36.31 18.76
C GLU A 515 6.71 35.98 17.37
N GLU A 516 7.38 36.41 16.29
CA GLU A 516 6.97 36.21 14.91
C GLU A 516 8.12 35.60 14.08
N ILE A 517 7.77 34.67 13.18
CA ILE A 517 8.68 34.05 12.22
C ILE A 517 8.09 34.20 10.83
N HIS A 518 8.88 34.75 9.91
CA HIS A 518 8.54 34.79 8.48
C HIS A 518 9.43 33.82 7.72
N LEU A 519 8.82 32.90 6.98
CA LEU A 519 9.50 31.94 6.12
C LEU A 519 9.05 32.18 4.68
N ARG A 520 10.01 32.29 3.76
CA ARG A 520 9.75 32.27 2.32
C ARG A 520 10.61 31.21 1.67
N VAL A 521 10.01 30.29 0.94
CA VAL A 521 10.70 29.25 0.16
C VAL A 521 10.35 29.46 -1.32
N GLU A 522 11.35 29.53 -2.18
CA GLU A 522 11.20 29.60 -3.63
C GLU A 522 11.99 28.46 -4.28
N PHE A 523 11.28 27.52 -4.89
CA PHE A 523 11.88 26.43 -5.64
C PHE A 523 12.29 26.91 -7.04
N GLU A 524 13.39 26.36 -7.54
CA GLU A 524 13.93 26.66 -8.87
C GLU A 524 12.85 26.46 -9.95
N PRO A 525 12.60 27.49 -10.79
CA PRO A 525 11.37 27.59 -11.57
C PRO A 525 11.24 26.54 -12.68
N ARG A 526 12.33 25.93 -13.16
CA ARG A 526 12.33 25.04 -14.34
C ARG A 526 12.15 23.57 -13.98
N GLN A 527 12.87 23.04 -13.00
CA GLN A 527 12.94 21.61 -12.66
C GLN A 527 12.66 21.30 -11.18
N LEU A 528 12.54 22.33 -10.33
CA LEU A 528 12.25 22.20 -8.89
C LEU A 528 13.28 21.34 -8.16
N ARG A 529 14.53 21.36 -8.60
CA ARG A 529 15.63 20.52 -8.06
C ARG A 529 16.41 21.19 -6.94
N GLN A 530 16.20 22.47 -6.74
CA GLN A 530 16.82 23.24 -5.67
C GLN A 530 15.84 24.30 -5.17
N PHE A 531 16.09 24.84 -3.99
CA PHE A 531 15.29 25.94 -3.45
C PHE A 531 16.15 26.98 -2.77
N ASN A 532 15.63 28.21 -2.76
CA ASN A 532 16.09 29.29 -1.92
C ASN A 532 15.10 29.44 -0.76
N ALA A 533 15.59 29.63 0.46
CA ALA A 533 14.74 29.91 1.61
C ALA A 533 15.22 31.14 2.37
N THR A 534 14.31 32.02 2.74
CA THR A 534 14.57 33.14 3.64
C THR A 534 13.78 32.91 4.93
N VAL A 535 14.49 32.90 6.05
CA VAL A 535 13.90 32.83 7.39
C VAL A 535 14.23 34.13 8.12
N ILE A 536 13.21 34.82 8.59
CA ILE A 536 13.32 36.02 9.42
C ILE A 536 12.76 35.68 10.79
N ALA A 537 13.61 35.70 11.81
CA ALA A 537 13.24 35.45 13.20
C ALA A 537 14.21 36.17 14.14
N ASN A 538 13.70 36.72 15.25
CA ASN A 538 14.53 37.38 16.29
C ASN A 538 15.51 38.43 15.72
N ASN A 539 15.06 39.27 14.79
CA ASN A 539 15.87 40.30 14.10
C ASN A 539 17.08 39.74 13.33
N GLN A 540 17.08 38.45 13.01
CA GLN A 540 18.05 37.82 12.13
C GLN A 540 17.37 37.35 10.85
N GLN A 541 18.03 37.64 9.73
CA GLN A 541 17.71 37.05 8.45
C GLN A 541 18.69 35.91 8.15
N THR A 542 18.17 34.77 7.72
CA THR A 542 18.95 33.65 7.24
C THR A 542 18.47 33.29 5.84
N LYS A 543 19.36 33.40 4.86
CA LYS A 543 19.11 33.02 3.47
C LYS A 543 19.86 31.74 3.17
N PHE A 544 19.11 30.72 2.75
CA PHE A 544 19.62 29.49 2.20
C PHE A 544 19.55 29.62 0.67
N ASN A 545 20.67 29.45 -0.02
CA ASN A 545 20.78 29.63 -1.46
C ASN A 545 21.01 28.26 -2.14
N ASP A 546 20.32 28.00 -3.25
CA ASP A 546 20.52 26.85 -4.12
C ASP A 546 20.65 25.51 -3.39
N VAL A 547 19.80 25.28 -2.37
CA VAL A 547 19.81 24.04 -1.59
C VAL A 547 19.27 22.90 -2.46
N PRO A 548 20.08 21.86 -2.76
CA PRO A 548 19.66 20.78 -3.64
C PRO A 548 18.61 19.89 -2.99
N LEU A 549 17.68 19.39 -3.80
CA LEU A 549 16.63 18.45 -3.40
C LEU A 549 16.87 17.09 -4.03
N SER A 550 16.86 16.05 -3.20
CA SER A 550 16.71 14.68 -3.69
C SER A 550 15.33 14.49 -4.34
N GLN A 551 15.18 13.45 -5.16
CA GLN A 551 13.91 13.18 -5.83
C GLN A 551 12.75 12.95 -4.84
N LEU A 552 13.01 12.25 -3.73
CA LEU A 552 12.03 12.04 -2.66
C LEU A 552 11.69 13.36 -1.94
N ALA A 553 12.70 14.18 -1.64
CA ALA A 553 12.49 15.48 -1.00
C ALA A 553 11.65 16.41 -1.88
N ARG A 554 11.88 16.40 -3.19
CA ARG A 554 11.06 17.16 -4.16
C ARG A 554 9.59 16.74 -4.11
N THR A 555 9.30 15.44 -4.08
CA THR A 555 7.93 14.92 -3.98
C THR A 555 7.25 15.29 -2.66
N ALA A 556 8.00 15.28 -1.55
CA ALA A 556 7.47 15.64 -0.24
C ALA A 556 7.26 17.15 -0.05
N LEU A 557 8.20 17.97 -0.50
CA LEU A 557 8.25 19.39 -0.14
C LEU A 557 7.59 20.32 -1.16
N VAL A 558 7.58 19.98 -2.46
CA VAL A 558 6.95 20.85 -3.46
C VAL A 558 5.44 20.54 -3.49
N PRO A 559 4.55 21.51 -3.19
CA PRO A 559 3.11 21.30 -3.24
C PRO A 559 2.60 21.20 -4.69
N HIS A 560 1.47 20.54 -4.88
CA HIS A 560 0.81 20.41 -6.17
C HIS A 560 -0.69 20.63 -6.00
N ALA A 561 -1.30 21.41 -6.89
CA ALA A 561 -2.70 21.81 -6.75
C ALA A 561 -3.72 20.71 -7.11
N MET A 562 -3.41 19.84 -8.08
CA MET A 562 -4.32 18.73 -8.46
C MET A 562 -4.07 17.40 -7.72
N PHE A 563 -2.81 17.02 -7.45
CA PHE A 563 -2.47 15.72 -6.86
C PHE A 563 -2.01 15.86 -5.41
N ASN A 564 -2.63 15.10 -4.52
CA ASN A 564 -2.24 15.08 -3.12
C ASN A 564 -0.93 14.29 -2.92
N PHE A 565 -0.24 14.51 -1.79
CA PHE A 565 1.06 13.87 -1.52
C PHE A 565 1.07 12.34 -1.73
N ASN A 566 0.01 11.64 -1.30
CA ASN A 566 -0.04 10.17 -1.41
C ASN A 566 -0.09 9.69 -2.86
N GLU A 567 -0.88 10.34 -3.71
CA GLU A 567 -0.94 10.02 -5.15
C GLU A 567 0.42 10.23 -5.81
N ARG A 568 1.12 11.30 -5.44
CA ARG A 568 2.44 11.62 -6.00
C ARG A 568 3.52 10.64 -5.54
N LEU A 569 3.47 10.25 -4.26
CA LEU A 569 4.38 9.27 -3.70
C LEU A 569 4.15 7.88 -4.33
N GLN A 570 2.90 7.47 -4.50
CA GLN A 570 2.56 6.20 -5.16
C GLN A 570 3.04 6.16 -6.61
N GLY A 571 2.78 7.22 -7.40
CA GLY A 571 3.27 7.31 -8.77
C GLY A 571 4.80 7.17 -8.87
N GLN A 572 5.53 7.78 -7.93
CA GLN A 572 6.99 7.65 -7.86
C GLN A 572 7.46 6.24 -7.45
N LEU A 573 6.82 5.63 -6.45
CA LEU A 573 7.17 4.28 -5.97
C LEU A 573 6.87 3.19 -7.01
N LEU A 574 5.82 3.38 -7.81
CA LEU A 574 5.38 2.45 -8.86
C LEU A 574 6.02 2.73 -10.22
N ALA A 575 6.90 3.73 -10.32
CA ALA A 575 7.58 4.15 -11.55
C ALA A 575 6.61 4.38 -12.74
N GLN A 576 5.43 4.95 -12.48
CA GLN A 576 4.44 5.22 -13.53
C GLN A 576 4.80 6.51 -14.29
N ASP A 577 4.67 6.48 -15.63
CA ASP A 577 4.95 7.62 -16.51
C ASP A 577 4.00 8.81 -16.27
N ASN A 578 2.76 8.54 -15.86
CA ASN A 578 1.75 9.53 -15.48
C ASN A 578 1.33 9.30 -14.02
N MET A 579 1.04 10.38 -13.27
CA MET A 579 0.62 10.28 -11.86
C MET A 579 -0.71 9.52 -11.69
N LYS A 580 -1.57 9.54 -12.72
CA LYS A 580 -2.76 8.69 -12.86
C LYS A 580 -2.93 8.28 -14.34
N PRO A 581 -3.37 7.06 -14.66
CA PRO A 581 -3.65 6.64 -16.03
C PRO A 581 -4.86 7.39 -16.62
N THR A 582 -4.67 7.97 -17.81
CA THR A 582 -5.67 8.80 -18.50
C THR A 582 -5.92 8.31 -19.91
N CYS A 583 -7.18 8.33 -20.33
CA CYS A 583 -7.62 8.18 -21.71
C CYS A 583 -8.25 9.48 -22.17
N VAL A 584 -7.95 9.90 -23.40
CA VAL A 584 -8.43 11.17 -23.96
C VAL A 584 -9.01 10.96 -25.34
N ILE A 585 -10.14 11.60 -25.60
CA ILE A 585 -10.73 11.81 -26.92
C ILE A 585 -10.67 13.32 -27.18
N ASP A 586 -9.76 13.74 -28.05
CA ASP A 586 -9.51 15.14 -28.39
C ASP A 586 -10.27 15.54 -29.67
N GLU A 587 -9.92 16.67 -30.29
CA GLU A 587 -10.54 17.11 -31.54
C GLU A 587 -10.29 16.11 -32.70
N ALA A 588 -9.02 15.77 -32.98
CA ALA A 588 -8.65 14.93 -34.14
C ALA A 588 -7.86 13.66 -33.79
N ALA A 589 -7.61 13.43 -32.50
CA ALA A 589 -6.81 12.32 -32.01
C ALA A 589 -7.35 11.77 -30.70
N ALA A 590 -6.93 10.56 -30.37
CA ALA A 590 -7.19 9.94 -29.08
C ALA A 590 -5.91 9.40 -28.46
N GLN A 591 -5.93 9.24 -27.14
CA GLN A 591 -4.86 8.64 -26.35
C GLN A 591 -5.45 7.56 -25.44
N THR A 592 -4.87 6.37 -25.46
CA THR A 592 -5.25 5.25 -24.58
C THR A 592 -4.68 5.40 -23.17
N PHE A 593 -5.16 4.59 -22.22
CA PHE A 593 -4.61 4.54 -20.86
C PHE A 593 -3.12 4.17 -20.80
N SER A 594 -2.63 3.41 -21.78
CA SER A 594 -1.21 3.00 -21.87
C SER A 594 -0.37 3.99 -22.71
N ASN A 595 -0.80 5.25 -22.79
CA ASN A 595 -0.09 6.37 -23.40
C ASN A 595 0.21 6.15 -24.91
N ARG A 596 -0.75 5.58 -25.66
CA ARG A 596 -0.68 5.45 -27.11
C ARG A 596 -1.61 6.45 -27.78
N SER A 597 -1.03 7.46 -28.43
CA SER A 597 -1.77 8.43 -29.24
C SER A 597 -2.00 7.94 -30.66
N TYR A 598 -3.16 8.21 -31.24
CA TYR A 598 -3.52 7.83 -32.61
C TYR A 598 -4.59 8.75 -33.19
N PRO A 599 -4.65 8.92 -34.53
CA PRO A 599 -5.68 9.73 -35.16
C PRO A 599 -7.05 9.06 -35.02
N LEU A 600 -8.05 9.86 -34.65
CA LEU A 600 -9.43 9.40 -34.43
C LEU A 600 -10.40 10.41 -35.06
N SER A 601 -11.38 9.89 -35.79
CA SER A 601 -12.54 10.64 -36.27
C SER A 601 -13.77 9.83 -35.89
N LEU A 602 -14.69 10.46 -35.17
CA LEU A 602 -15.90 9.81 -34.69
C LEU A 602 -17.04 10.05 -35.67
N GLY A 603 -17.93 9.08 -35.78
CA GLY A 603 -19.20 9.24 -36.49
C GLY A 603 -20.29 9.79 -35.57
N THR A 604 -21.50 9.91 -36.14
CA THR A 604 -22.71 10.28 -35.41
C THR A 604 -23.27 9.15 -34.53
N GLY A 605 -22.80 7.91 -34.74
CA GLY A 605 -23.15 6.75 -33.92
C GLY A 605 -22.38 6.71 -32.61
N TRP A 606 -22.95 6.06 -31.59
CA TRP A 606 -22.24 5.85 -30.32
C TRP A 606 -21.03 4.94 -30.51
N THR A 607 -19.90 5.33 -29.92
CA THR A 607 -18.67 4.55 -29.90
C THR A 607 -18.28 4.25 -28.46
N VAL A 608 -17.91 3.00 -28.17
CA VAL A 608 -17.51 2.58 -26.82
C VAL A 608 -16.13 3.16 -26.49
N MET A 609 -16.12 4.23 -25.68
CA MET A 609 -14.91 4.81 -25.11
C MET A 609 -14.25 3.84 -24.12
N MET A 610 -15.03 3.36 -23.16
CA MET A 610 -14.59 2.43 -22.13
C MET A 610 -15.76 1.56 -21.66
N GLN A 611 -15.53 0.26 -21.51
CA GLN A 611 -16.44 -0.67 -20.86
C GLN A 611 -15.65 -1.53 -19.88
N TYR A 612 -16.15 -1.65 -18.65
CA TYR A 612 -15.60 -2.57 -17.66
C TYR A 612 -15.99 -4.02 -18.00
N VAL A 613 -14.98 -4.86 -18.23
CA VAL A 613 -15.10 -6.28 -18.58
C VAL A 613 -14.01 -7.03 -17.82
N PRO A 614 -14.31 -7.66 -16.67
CA PRO A 614 -13.29 -8.30 -15.86
C PRO A 614 -12.70 -9.53 -16.57
N GLN A 615 -11.43 -9.84 -16.30
CA GLN A 615 -10.67 -10.87 -17.02
C GLN A 615 -11.36 -12.25 -17.04
N HIS A 616 -11.97 -12.66 -15.92
CA HIS A 616 -12.67 -13.95 -15.80
C HIS A 616 -13.95 -14.06 -16.63
N ALA A 617 -14.57 -12.91 -16.98
CA ALA A 617 -15.75 -12.85 -17.84
C ALA A 617 -15.39 -12.92 -19.34
N ARG A 618 -14.11 -12.70 -19.70
CA ARG A 618 -13.63 -12.72 -21.10
C ARG A 618 -13.39 -14.13 -21.64
N SER A 619 -13.21 -15.12 -20.77
CA SER A 619 -12.82 -16.49 -21.14
C SER A 619 -13.97 -17.49 -21.09
N GLY A 620 -14.10 -18.27 -22.16
CA GLY A 620 -15.04 -19.40 -22.27
C GLY A 620 -16.26 -19.15 -23.17
N ARG A 621 -16.97 -20.23 -23.52
CA ARG A 621 -18.17 -20.21 -24.39
C ARG A 621 -19.38 -19.45 -23.78
N GLN A 622 -19.31 -19.06 -22.51
CA GLN A 622 -20.39 -18.40 -21.75
C GLN A 622 -20.08 -16.95 -21.34
N ALA A 623 -19.12 -16.28 -21.99
CA ALA A 623 -18.72 -14.90 -21.67
C ALA A 623 -19.91 -13.92 -21.60
N SER A 624 -20.86 -14.02 -22.53
CA SER A 624 -22.05 -13.17 -22.57
C SER A 624 -23.01 -13.40 -21.40
N GLN A 625 -23.11 -14.63 -20.88
CA GLN A 625 -23.93 -14.94 -19.71
C GLN A 625 -23.27 -14.40 -18.44
N LYS A 626 -21.96 -14.59 -18.29
CA LYS A 626 -21.18 -14.05 -17.16
C LYS A 626 -21.29 -12.52 -17.06
N LEU A 627 -21.29 -11.82 -18.19
CA LEU A 627 -21.45 -10.36 -18.22
C LEU A 627 -22.86 -9.91 -17.82
N ARG A 628 -23.89 -10.71 -18.06
CA ARG A 628 -25.27 -10.40 -17.64
C ARG A 628 -25.52 -10.63 -16.15
N GLU A 629 -24.77 -11.55 -15.54
CA GLU A 629 -24.85 -11.88 -14.12
C GLU A 629 -23.92 -11.01 -13.26
N GLN A 630 -23.19 -10.07 -13.87
CA GLN A 630 -22.22 -9.22 -13.20
C GLN A 630 -22.91 -8.07 -12.44
N GLU A 631 -22.58 -7.93 -11.16
CA GLU A 631 -23.14 -6.89 -10.26
C GLU A 631 -22.60 -5.48 -10.52
N ILE A 632 -21.48 -5.37 -11.24
CA ILE A 632 -20.79 -4.10 -11.48
C ILE A 632 -20.63 -3.88 -12.97
N ASN A 633 -21.27 -2.86 -13.54
CA ASN A 633 -21.13 -2.55 -14.97
C ASN A 633 -20.88 -1.06 -15.16
N TYR A 634 -19.88 -0.72 -15.96
CA TYR A 634 -19.59 0.65 -16.36
C TYR A 634 -19.39 0.68 -17.87
N ILE A 635 -20.08 1.60 -18.54
CA ILE A 635 -19.93 1.88 -19.96
C ILE A 635 -19.87 3.39 -20.14
N VAL A 636 -18.87 3.86 -20.90
CA VAL A 636 -18.71 5.23 -21.34
C VAL A 636 -18.75 5.22 -22.86
N LEU A 637 -19.69 5.95 -23.43
CA LEU A 637 -19.90 6.10 -24.86
C LEU A 637 -19.62 7.54 -25.25
N VAL A 638 -19.08 7.72 -26.45
CA VAL A 638 -18.82 9.03 -27.05
C VAL A 638 -19.30 9.02 -28.50
N ARG A 639 -19.81 10.16 -28.97
CA ARG A 639 -20.16 10.39 -30.38
C ARG A 639 -19.87 11.82 -30.80
N GLU A 640 -19.82 12.06 -32.09
CA GLU A 640 -19.65 13.38 -32.68
C GLU A 640 -20.94 13.81 -33.38
N VAL A 641 -21.56 14.89 -32.90
CA VAL A 641 -22.86 15.38 -33.40
C VAL A 641 -22.69 16.39 -34.52
N THR A 642 -21.69 17.26 -34.38
CA THR A 642 -21.20 18.18 -35.41
C THR A 642 -19.68 18.10 -35.45
N GLN A 643 -19.02 18.60 -36.51
CA GLN A 643 -17.57 18.52 -36.73
C GLN A 643 -16.68 19.02 -35.55
N GLN A 644 -17.26 19.64 -34.51
CA GLN A 644 -16.54 20.10 -33.32
C GLN A 644 -17.31 19.90 -32.01
N GLN A 645 -18.47 19.22 -32.00
CA GLN A 645 -19.23 18.97 -30.78
C GLN A 645 -19.41 17.48 -30.56
N LYS A 646 -19.02 17.04 -29.37
CA LYS A 646 -19.17 15.67 -28.92
C LYS A 646 -20.28 15.57 -27.87
N GLU A 647 -20.75 14.36 -27.67
CA GLU A 647 -21.62 14.02 -26.55
C GLU A 647 -21.06 12.79 -25.84
N VAL A 648 -21.27 12.72 -24.53
CA VAL A 648 -20.84 11.60 -23.70
C VAL A 648 -22.05 10.99 -23.02
N LYS A 649 -22.13 9.67 -23.03
CA LYS A 649 -23.12 8.91 -22.25
C LYS A 649 -22.41 7.94 -21.33
N ILE A 650 -22.77 7.95 -20.06
CA ILE A 650 -22.22 7.07 -19.03
C ILE A 650 -23.37 6.22 -18.50
N THR A 651 -23.20 4.90 -18.53
CA THR A 651 -24.13 3.96 -17.91
C THR A 651 -23.39 3.21 -16.82
N LEU A 652 -23.92 3.25 -15.60
CA LEU A 652 -23.30 2.62 -14.45
C LEU A 652 -24.31 1.79 -13.63
N ASN A 653 -23.89 0.63 -13.18
CA ASN A 653 -24.62 -0.25 -12.27
C ASN A 653 -23.62 -0.77 -11.22
N HIS A 654 -23.93 -0.60 -9.94
CA HIS A 654 -23.06 -1.01 -8.84
C HIS A 654 -23.91 -1.23 -7.57
N PRO A 655 -23.50 -2.07 -6.60
CA PRO A 655 -24.25 -2.23 -5.34
C PRO A 655 -24.49 -0.90 -4.59
N LYS A 656 -23.58 0.07 -4.70
CA LYS A 656 -23.75 1.44 -4.14
C LYS A 656 -24.85 2.26 -4.82
N THR A 657 -25.30 1.88 -6.02
CA THR A 657 -26.41 2.53 -6.73
C THR A 657 -27.74 1.87 -6.42
N GLU A 658 -27.83 1.15 -5.30
CA GLU A 658 -29.01 0.36 -4.93
C GLU A 658 -29.39 -0.65 -6.03
N GLU A 659 -28.38 -1.20 -6.72
CA GLU A 659 -28.52 -2.12 -7.86
C GLU A 659 -29.28 -1.54 -9.07
N LYS A 660 -29.52 -0.22 -9.09
CA LYS A 660 -30.13 0.49 -10.23
C LYS A 660 -29.07 0.80 -11.27
N THR A 661 -29.48 0.72 -12.53
CA THR A 661 -28.70 1.24 -13.65
C THR A 661 -28.99 2.73 -13.77
N VAL A 662 -27.95 3.55 -13.74
CA VAL A 662 -28.01 5.01 -13.82
C VAL A 662 -27.43 5.43 -15.16
N GLU A 663 -28.14 6.30 -15.88
CA GLU A 663 -27.70 6.90 -17.14
C GLU A 663 -27.38 8.37 -16.95
N ILE A 664 -26.20 8.80 -17.41
CA ILE A 664 -25.74 10.18 -17.37
C ILE A 664 -25.41 10.62 -18.80
N ASP A 665 -26.03 11.67 -19.29
CA ASP A 665 -25.69 12.27 -20.58
C ASP A 665 -25.07 13.65 -20.38
N LEU A 666 -23.98 13.91 -21.10
CA LEU A 666 -23.32 15.21 -21.17
C LEU A 666 -23.41 15.74 -22.59
N GLN A 667 -23.98 16.93 -22.74
CA GLN A 667 -24.19 17.59 -24.04
C GLN A 667 -23.74 19.04 -23.96
N TYR A 668 -23.31 19.59 -25.09
CA TYR A 668 -22.91 20.99 -25.17
C TYR A 668 -23.94 21.79 -25.96
N LEU A 669 -24.55 22.77 -25.28
CA LEU A 669 -25.44 23.75 -25.91
C LEU A 669 -24.73 25.11 -25.96
N GLN A 670 -24.97 25.97 -24.97
CA GLN A 670 -24.17 27.17 -24.70
C GLN A 670 -23.12 26.94 -23.60
N ASN A 671 -23.41 25.96 -22.75
CA ASN A 671 -22.61 25.41 -21.69
C ASN A 671 -22.83 23.89 -21.68
N VAL A 672 -21.97 23.16 -20.96
CA VAL A 672 -22.19 21.73 -20.76
C VAL A 672 -23.40 21.54 -19.85
N VAL A 673 -24.37 20.77 -20.33
CA VAL A 673 -25.56 20.35 -19.60
C VAL A 673 -25.44 18.87 -19.29
N ALA A 674 -25.74 18.48 -18.05
CA ALA A 674 -25.81 17.09 -17.65
C ALA A 674 -27.25 16.67 -17.33
N THR A 675 -27.64 15.49 -17.79
CA THR A 675 -28.89 14.83 -17.39
C THR A 675 -28.58 13.53 -16.68
N VAL A 676 -29.33 13.21 -15.62
CA VAL A 676 -29.29 11.92 -14.92
C VAL A 676 -30.66 11.28 -15.03
N ASP A 677 -30.73 10.07 -15.60
CA ASP A 677 -31.96 9.34 -15.91
C ASP A 677 -33.00 10.20 -16.66
N GLY A 678 -32.51 11.00 -17.62
CA GLY A 678 -33.32 11.91 -18.45
C GLY A 678 -33.72 13.22 -17.79
N GLN A 679 -33.34 13.46 -16.53
CA GLN A 679 -33.64 14.72 -15.82
C GLN A 679 -32.41 15.63 -15.77
N THR A 680 -32.57 16.88 -16.19
CA THR A 680 -31.48 17.88 -16.11
C THR A 680 -31.12 18.19 -14.66
N VAL A 681 -29.84 18.09 -14.34
CA VAL A 681 -29.31 18.35 -13.00
C VAL A 681 -28.70 19.74 -12.91
N GLN A 682 -28.80 20.36 -11.73
CA GLN A 682 -28.25 21.69 -11.47
C GLN A 682 -26.98 21.57 -10.64
N PHE A 683 -25.89 22.15 -11.13
CA PHE A 683 -24.58 22.14 -10.48
C PHE A 683 -23.80 23.41 -10.85
N ASN A 684 -22.75 23.72 -10.10
CA ASN A 684 -21.82 24.81 -10.40
C ASN A 684 -20.43 24.48 -9.84
N ASP A 685 -19.56 25.49 -9.79
CA ASP A 685 -18.18 25.41 -9.34
C ASP A 685 -18.01 25.40 -7.80
N ASN A 686 -19.11 25.45 -7.05
CA ASN A 686 -19.11 25.42 -5.57
C ASN A 686 -20.11 24.40 -4.97
N LYS A 687 -20.91 23.75 -5.80
CA LYS A 687 -21.91 22.75 -5.40
C LYS A 687 -22.07 21.69 -6.49
N ALA A 688 -21.85 20.43 -6.10
CA ALA A 688 -22.14 19.28 -6.96
C ALA A 688 -23.63 18.92 -6.93
N ALA A 689 -24.11 18.39 -8.06
CA ALA A 689 -25.23 17.47 -8.05
C ALA A 689 -24.71 16.10 -7.58
N ASP A 690 -25.16 15.64 -6.42
CA ASP A 690 -24.71 14.40 -5.82
C ASP A 690 -25.81 13.33 -5.76
N PHE A 691 -25.40 12.08 -5.96
CA PHE A 691 -26.27 10.92 -5.92
C PHE A 691 -25.65 9.81 -5.07
N PHE A 692 -26.51 8.99 -4.45
CA PHE A 692 -26.12 7.82 -3.66
C PHE A 692 -25.06 8.13 -2.58
N ASN A 693 -25.26 9.19 -1.81
CA ASN A 693 -24.36 9.65 -0.74
C ASN A 693 -22.93 9.96 -1.24
N GLY A 694 -22.81 10.69 -2.35
CA GLY A 694 -21.53 11.13 -2.90
C GLY A 694 -20.76 10.04 -3.64
N TYR A 695 -21.42 8.94 -4.00
CA TYR A 695 -20.83 7.94 -4.89
C TYR A 695 -20.70 8.46 -6.33
N LEU A 696 -21.65 9.28 -6.75
CA LEU A 696 -21.64 10.00 -8.01
C LEU A 696 -21.77 11.50 -7.73
N GLU A 697 -20.84 12.30 -8.25
CA GLU A 697 -20.87 13.75 -8.17
C GLU A 697 -20.66 14.38 -9.55
N ILE A 698 -21.47 15.39 -9.89
CA ILE A 698 -21.36 16.17 -11.13
C ILE A 698 -21.22 17.64 -10.76
N TYR A 699 -20.15 18.29 -11.23
CA TYR A 699 -19.88 19.70 -10.92
C TYR A 699 -19.08 20.41 -12.01
N ALA A 700 -19.13 21.74 -12.01
CA ALA A 700 -18.37 22.56 -12.95
C ALA A 700 -16.99 22.92 -12.38
N LEU A 701 -16.02 23.11 -13.26
CA LEU A 701 -14.73 23.72 -12.97
C LEU A 701 -14.78 25.22 -13.31
N PRO A 702 -13.82 26.04 -12.85
CA PRO A 702 -13.88 27.50 -13.00
C PRO A 702 -14.03 28.03 -14.43
N ASN A 703 -13.61 27.28 -15.45
CA ASN A 703 -13.75 27.66 -16.86
C ASN A 703 -14.99 27.06 -17.57
N GLY A 704 -15.88 26.38 -16.84
CA GLY A 704 -17.08 25.76 -17.39
C GLY A 704 -16.89 24.32 -17.89
N GLU A 705 -15.69 23.73 -17.78
CA GLU A 705 -15.50 22.27 -17.90
C GLU A 705 -16.38 21.57 -16.85
N VAL A 706 -16.97 20.43 -17.19
CA VAL A 706 -17.78 19.63 -16.25
C VAL A 706 -17.06 18.36 -15.90
N LYS A 707 -17.00 18.08 -14.60
CA LYS A 707 -16.40 16.88 -14.03
C LYS A 707 -17.47 15.97 -13.47
N VAL A 708 -17.41 14.71 -13.87
CA VAL A 708 -18.21 13.60 -13.32
C VAL A 708 -17.25 12.70 -12.54
N GLU A 709 -17.44 12.58 -11.24
CA GLU A 709 -16.65 11.73 -10.35
C GLU A 709 -17.47 10.50 -9.95
N VAL A 710 -16.98 9.30 -10.27
CA VAL A 710 -17.50 8.03 -9.75
C VAL A 710 -16.53 7.53 -8.69
N GLN A 711 -16.94 7.63 -7.43
CA GLN A 711 -16.06 7.45 -6.28
C GLN A 711 -15.30 6.12 -6.34
N ASP A 712 -13.98 6.21 -6.19
CA ASP A 712 -13.02 5.09 -6.18
C ASP A 712 -12.96 4.26 -7.48
N TRP A 713 -13.50 4.75 -8.62
CA TRP A 713 -13.46 4.05 -9.91
C TRP A 713 -12.80 4.85 -11.04
N PHE A 714 -13.44 5.95 -11.46
CA PHE A 714 -12.93 6.83 -12.51
C PHE A 714 -13.59 8.21 -12.44
N SER A 715 -12.98 9.18 -13.13
CA SER A 715 -13.58 10.49 -13.36
C SER A 715 -13.48 10.93 -14.81
N ILE A 716 -14.44 11.72 -15.25
CA ILE A 716 -14.53 12.25 -16.61
C ILE A 716 -14.57 13.77 -16.53
N VAL A 717 -13.74 14.44 -17.33
CA VAL A 717 -13.82 15.89 -17.56
C VAL A 717 -14.20 16.14 -19.01
N PHE A 718 -15.17 17.03 -19.22
CA PHE A 718 -15.77 17.30 -20.52
C PHE A 718 -16.06 18.80 -20.70
N ASP A 719 -15.76 19.35 -21.88
CA ASP A 719 -15.98 20.77 -22.22
C ASP A 719 -16.89 20.98 -23.44
N GLY A 720 -17.45 19.91 -24.00
CA GLY A 720 -18.20 19.94 -25.25
C GLY A 720 -17.45 19.43 -26.48
N GLN A 721 -16.11 19.50 -26.48
CA GLN A 721 -15.28 19.11 -27.62
C GLN A 721 -14.36 17.94 -27.30
N ARG A 722 -13.95 17.82 -26.04
CA ARG A 722 -12.88 16.94 -25.57
C ARG A 722 -13.35 16.18 -24.34
N VAL A 723 -12.98 14.91 -24.25
CA VAL A 723 -13.30 14.03 -23.12
C VAL A 723 -12.00 13.49 -22.55
N LYS A 724 -11.75 13.73 -21.26
CA LYS A 724 -10.63 13.13 -20.51
C LYS A 724 -11.19 12.22 -19.44
N LEU A 725 -10.89 10.92 -19.53
CA LEU A 725 -11.24 9.91 -18.55
C LEU A 725 -9.99 9.54 -17.75
N THR A 726 -10.04 9.69 -16.44
CA THR A 726 -8.97 9.32 -15.51
C THR A 726 -9.38 8.09 -14.70
N ALA A 727 -8.59 7.03 -14.76
CA ALA A 727 -8.81 5.86 -13.91
C ALA A 727 -8.31 6.14 -12.49
N THR A 728 -9.14 5.87 -11.47
CA THR A 728 -8.78 6.02 -10.05
C THR A 728 -8.68 4.68 -9.33
N SER A 729 -9.21 3.60 -9.91
CA SER A 729 -9.07 2.23 -9.40
C SER A 729 -8.05 1.41 -10.20
N GLU A 730 -7.18 0.69 -9.48
CA GLU A 730 -6.32 -0.35 -10.05
C GLU A 730 -7.13 -1.53 -10.61
N THR A 731 -8.38 -1.73 -10.17
CA THR A 731 -9.26 -2.81 -10.68
C THR A 731 -9.60 -2.68 -12.15
N LEU A 732 -9.43 -1.49 -12.74
CA LEU A 732 -9.64 -1.25 -14.16
C LEU A 732 -8.47 -1.78 -15.02
N TYR A 733 -7.29 -2.00 -14.43
CA TYR A 733 -6.12 -2.51 -15.15
C TYR A 733 -6.41 -3.88 -15.76
N ASP A 734 -6.12 -4.02 -17.05
CA ASP A 734 -6.45 -5.17 -17.91
C ASP A 734 -7.92 -5.65 -17.77
N SER A 735 -8.82 -4.77 -17.35
CA SER A 735 -10.24 -5.08 -17.10
C SER A 735 -11.18 -4.11 -17.81
N VAL A 736 -10.66 -3.33 -18.77
CA VAL A 736 -11.45 -2.48 -19.66
C VAL A 736 -11.28 -2.88 -21.12
N VAL A 737 -12.28 -2.56 -21.93
CA VAL A 737 -12.25 -2.62 -23.41
C VAL A 737 -12.88 -1.34 -23.98
N GLY A 738 -12.46 -0.92 -25.15
CA GLY A 738 -12.96 0.30 -25.79
C GLY A 738 -11.87 0.99 -26.59
N ILE A 739 -12.19 2.14 -27.19
CA ILE A 739 -11.19 2.95 -27.89
C ILE A 739 -10.11 3.52 -26.93
N CYS A 740 -10.35 3.53 -25.62
CA CYS A 740 -9.32 3.79 -24.60
C CYS A 740 -8.24 2.68 -24.46
N GLY A 741 -8.33 1.62 -25.25
CA GLY A 741 -7.44 0.48 -25.19
C GLY A 741 -7.80 -0.49 -24.06
N ARG A 742 -6.88 -1.41 -23.79
CA ARG A 742 -7.08 -2.50 -22.82
C ARG A 742 -6.65 -2.15 -21.40
N PHE A 743 -5.98 -1.00 -21.25
CA PHE A 743 -5.32 -0.58 -20.01
C PHE A 743 -4.36 -1.67 -19.48
N SER A 744 -3.46 -2.09 -20.36
CA SER A 744 -2.45 -3.12 -20.13
C SER A 744 -1.13 -2.67 -20.77
N GLU A 745 -0.42 -3.56 -21.46
CA GLU A 745 0.72 -3.19 -22.30
C GLU A 745 0.32 -2.36 -23.52
N ARG A 746 1.15 -1.38 -23.89
CA ARG A 746 0.90 -0.42 -24.98
C ARG A 746 0.70 -1.06 -26.36
N ASN A 747 1.34 -2.20 -26.60
CA ASN A 747 1.19 -2.97 -27.84
C ASN A 747 -0.15 -3.73 -27.91
N GLU A 748 -0.82 -3.93 -26.78
CA GLU A 748 -2.10 -4.63 -26.67
C GLU A 748 -3.32 -3.69 -26.78
N ASP A 749 -3.09 -2.38 -26.81
CA ASP A 749 -4.15 -1.36 -26.83
C ASP A 749 -5.10 -1.49 -28.01
N PHE A 750 -4.61 -1.83 -29.20
CA PHE A 750 -5.45 -1.99 -30.40
C PHE A 750 -6.06 -3.40 -30.46
N SER A 751 -6.72 -3.80 -29.37
CA SER A 751 -7.49 -5.03 -29.27
C SER A 751 -8.97 -4.76 -29.54
N THR A 752 -9.55 -5.53 -30.46
CA THR A 752 -10.97 -5.43 -30.81
C THR A 752 -11.84 -6.21 -29.80
N PRO A 753 -13.17 -6.03 -29.81
CA PRO A 753 -14.09 -6.81 -28.97
C PRO A 753 -13.97 -8.34 -29.13
N GLN A 754 -13.46 -8.81 -30.27
CA GLN A 754 -13.22 -10.24 -30.55
C GLN A 754 -11.89 -10.76 -29.95
N ASN A 755 -11.26 -9.97 -29.07
CA ASN A 755 -9.98 -10.28 -28.42
C ASN A 755 -8.86 -10.57 -29.43
N CYS A 756 -8.78 -9.75 -30.48
CA CYS A 756 -7.73 -9.82 -31.49
C CYS A 756 -7.12 -8.46 -31.80
N PHE A 757 -5.87 -8.45 -32.24
CA PHE A 757 -5.10 -7.22 -32.45
C PHE A 757 -5.16 -6.76 -33.91
N VAL A 758 -5.33 -5.45 -34.09
CA VAL A 758 -5.30 -4.78 -35.38
C VAL A 758 -4.19 -3.74 -35.43
N LYS A 759 -3.59 -3.54 -36.60
CA LYS A 759 -2.53 -2.52 -36.79
C LYS A 759 -3.10 -1.13 -37.08
N SER A 760 -4.24 -1.05 -37.76
CA SER A 760 -4.87 0.20 -38.16
C SER A 760 -5.69 0.78 -37.01
N SER A 761 -5.41 2.05 -36.65
CA SER A 761 -6.19 2.78 -35.64
C SER A 761 -7.63 3.03 -36.09
N LYS A 762 -7.85 3.23 -37.40
CA LYS A 762 -9.19 3.41 -37.97
C LYS A 762 -10.06 2.18 -37.78
N LEU A 763 -9.51 1.00 -38.11
CA LEU A 763 -10.22 -0.27 -37.96
C LEU A 763 -10.45 -0.62 -36.48
N PHE A 764 -9.49 -0.29 -35.62
CA PHE A 764 -9.64 -0.39 -34.18
C PHE A 764 -10.82 0.44 -33.67
N ALA A 765 -10.87 1.73 -34.01
CA ALA A 765 -11.96 2.62 -33.59
C ALA A 765 -13.34 2.15 -34.09
N GLN A 766 -13.42 1.79 -35.38
CA GLN A 766 -14.66 1.29 -36.00
C GLN A 766 -15.17 0.00 -35.36
N SER A 767 -14.29 -0.83 -34.79
CA SER A 767 -14.70 -2.07 -34.12
C SER A 767 -15.52 -1.84 -32.84
N PHE A 768 -15.52 -0.62 -32.31
CA PHE A 768 -16.25 -0.20 -31.11
C PHE A 768 -17.45 0.72 -31.38
N GLU A 769 -17.77 0.99 -32.65
CA GLU A 769 -19.02 1.65 -33.04
C GLU A 769 -20.20 0.71 -32.77
N THR A 770 -21.24 1.20 -32.07
CA THR A 770 -22.42 0.40 -31.73
C THR A 770 -23.34 0.18 -32.93
N GLU A 771 -23.25 1.07 -33.93
CA GLU A 771 -24.09 1.10 -35.12
C GLU A 771 -23.19 1.06 -36.37
N GLY A 772 -22.95 -0.13 -36.93
CA GLY A 772 -22.10 -0.31 -38.11
C GLY A 772 -21.95 -1.77 -38.53
N ARG A 773 -21.66 -2.02 -39.82
CA ARG A 773 -21.34 -3.37 -40.31
C ARG A 773 -20.00 -3.80 -39.71
N GLN A 774 -20.01 -4.76 -38.78
CA GLN A 774 -18.80 -5.45 -38.32
C GLN A 774 -18.14 -6.16 -39.51
N GLN A 775 -17.14 -5.53 -40.13
CA GLN A 775 -16.33 -6.20 -41.15
C GLN A 775 -15.44 -7.24 -40.45
N GLN A 776 -15.56 -8.49 -40.90
CA GLN A 776 -14.70 -9.59 -40.46
C GLN A 776 -13.33 -9.41 -41.11
N GLU A 777 -12.40 -8.80 -40.38
CA GLU A 777 -11.09 -8.44 -40.90
C GLU A 777 -9.95 -9.32 -40.36
N LYS A 778 -8.83 -9.31 -41.09
CA LYS A 778 -7.57 -9.97 -40.70
C LYS A 778 -7.02 -9.35 -39.42
N CYS A 779 -7.45 -9.86 -38.28
CA CYS A 779 -6.86 -9.55 -36.98
C CYS A 779 -5.94 -10.67 -36.51
N THR A 780 -4.89 -10.31 -35.77
CA THR A 780 -3.94 -11.28 -35.21
C THR A 780 -4.42 -11.69 -33.84
N ARG A 781 -4.82 -12.95 -33.66
CA ARG A 781 -5.18 -13.48 -32.33
C ARG A 781 -3.92 -13.63 -31.49
N LYS A 782 -4.00 -13.26 -30.20
CA LYS A 782 -2.97 -13.60 -29.22
C LYS A 782 -2.86 -15.11 -29.14
N THR A 783 -1.89 -15.70 -29.82
CA THR A 783 -1.47 -17.07 -29.56
C THR A 783 -0.59 -16.99 -28.33
N MET A 784 -1.19 -17.16 -27.14
CA MET A 784 -0.36 -17.54 -26.00
C MET A 784 0.21 -18.91 -26.34
N PRO A 785 1.54 -19.08 -26.47
CA PRO A 785 2.10 -20.40 -26.35
C PRO A 785 1.68 -20.86 -24.96
N LEU A 786 0.72 -21.79 -24.90
CA LEU A 786 0.44 -22.54 -23.70
C LEU A 786 1.73 -23.30 -23.41
N TYR A 787 2.64 -22.66 -22.67
CA TYR A 787 3.55 -23.38 -21.81
C TYR A 787 2.61 -24.18 -20.92
N THR A 788 2.57 -25.49 -21.15
CA THR A 788 1.92 -26.45 -20.24
C THR A 788 2.18 -26.02 -18.81
N ASP A 789 1.18 -26.10 -17.92
CA ASP A 789 1.29 -25.71 -16.52
C ASP A 789 2.71 -25.99 -16.00
N VAL A 790 3.46 -24.92 -15.73
CA VAL A 790 4.82 -25.04 -15.23
C VAL A 790 4.67 -25.50 -13.79
N ILE A 791 4.67 -26.81 -13.59
CA ILE A 791 4.75 -27.43 -12.26
C ILE A 791 6.03 -26.89 -11.63
N THR A 792 5.88 -26.01 -10.64
CA THR A 792 7.02 -25.46 -9.90
C THR A 792 7.61 -26.56 -9.00
N ASP A 793 8.85 -26.42 -8.53
CA ASP A 793 9.43 -27.38 -7.57
C ASP A 793 8.55 -27.56 -6.31
N MET A 794 7.79 -26.51 -5.94
CA MET A 794 6.75 -26.56 -4.89
C MET A 794 5.57 -27.49 -5.23
N ASP A 795 5.17 -27.55 -6.51
CA ASP A 795 4.11 -28.44 -6.96
C ASP A 795 4.60 -29.90 -7.03
N VAL A 796 5.88 -30.12 -7.35
CA VAL A 796 6.54 -31.44 -7.27
C VAL A 796 6.60 -31.94 -5.81
N GLU A 797 6.89 -31.06 -4.85
CA GLU A 797 6.86 -31.39 -3.41
C GLU A 797 5.45 -31.69 -2.90
N ARG A 798 4.44 -30.91 -3.34
CA ARG A 798 3.03 -31.19 -3.03
C ARG A 798 2.54 -32.51 -3.63
N MET A 799 2.99 -32.88 -4.82
CA MET A 799 2.67 -34.18 -5.41
C MET A 799 3.33 -35.34 -4.66
N LYS A 800 4.55 -35.16 -4.13
CA LYS A 800 5.20 -36.14 -3.23
C LYS A 800 4.40 -36.33 -1.92
N SER A 801 3.82 -35.27 -1.35
CA SER A 801 3.01 -35.38 -0.13
C SER A 801 1.62 -35.98 -0.38
N ARG A 802 1.04 -35.80 -1.58
CA ARG A 802 -0.28 -36.33 -1.94
C ARG A 802 -0.27 -37.83 -2.29
N ASN A 803 0.90 -38.36 -2.70
CA ASN A 803 1.07 -39.76 -3.10
C ASN A 803 1.16 -40.78 -1.94
N GLN A 804 1.06 -40.34 -0.69
CA GLN A 804 0.97 -41.24 0.48
C GLN A 804 -0.44 -41.80 0.73
N ALA A 805 -1.46 -41.36 -0.02
CA ALA A 805 -2.84 -41.78 0.19
C ALA A 805 -3.50 -42.30 -1.10
N THR A 806 -3.11 -43.50 -1.57
CA THR A 806 -3.95 -44.37 -2.45
C THR A 806 -3.34 -45.78 -2.50
N SER A 807 -4.17 -46.79 -2.15
CA SER A 807 -3.77 -48.14 -1.73
C SER A 807 -3.70 -49.20 -2.84
N ASN A 808 -3.72 -48.84 -4.12
CA ASN A 808 -3.66 -49.82 -5.23
C ASN A 808 -2.47 -49.46 -6.12
N GLY A 809 -1.47 -50.34 -6.25
CA GLY A 809 -0.14 -50.09 -6.85
C GLY A 809 -0.05 -49.65 -8.33
N VAL A 810 -1.16 -49.20 -8.94
CA VAL A 810 -1.27 -48.68 -10.31
C VAL A 810 -1.42 -47.16 -10.29
N GLN A 811 -0.62 -46.43 -11.08
CA GLN A 811 -0.76 -45.00 -11.34
C GLN A 811 -0.99 -44.75 -12.84
N LEU A 812 -1.80 -43.75 -13.19
CA LEU A 812 -2.00 -43.33 -14.58
C LEU A 812 -0.99 -42.24 -14.92
N ARG A 813 -0.15 -42.47 -15.94
CA ARG A 813 0.88 -41.52 -16.38
C ARG A 813 0.97 -41.44 -17.90
N ASN A 814 1.18 -40.25 -18.43
CA ASN A 814 1.56 -40.07 -19.81
C ASN A 814 2.97 -40.66 -20.04
N ARG A 815 3.18 -41.27 -21.20
CA ARG A 815 4.45 -41.84 -21.63
C ARG A 815 4.96 -41.12 -22.87
N TYR A 816 6.24 -41.30 -23.17
CA TYR A 816 6.86 -40.78 -24.38
C TYR A 816 7.63 -41.89 -25.11
N VAL A 817 7.79 -41.74 -26.43
CA VAL A 817 8.63 -42.59 -27.28
C VAL A 817 9.43 -41.70 -28.21
N GLU A 818 10.70 -42.04 -28.44
CA GLU A 818 11.56 -41.37 -29.42
C GLU A 818 11.68 -42.24 -30.66
N GLU A 819 11.26 -41.71 -31.81
CA GLU A 819 11.28 -42.42 -33.09
C GLU A 819 11.45 -41.38 -34.21
N ASP A 820 12.27 -41.68 -35.22
CA ASP A 820 12.46 -40.86 -36.43
C ASP A 820 12.83 -39.37 -36.19
N GLY A 821 13.55 -39.07 -35.09
CA GLY A 821 13.95 -37.69 -34.78
C GLY A 821 12.83 -36.81 -34.19
N GLU A 822 11.74 -37.44 -33.76
CA GLU A 822 10.64 -36.81 -33.02
C GLU A 822 10.46 -37.46 -31.64
N ILE A 823 9.87 -36.70 -30.71
CA ILE A 823 9.43 -37.21 -29.42
C ILE A 823 7.90 -37.24 -29.43
N CYS A 824 7.34 -38.44 -29.27
CA CYS A 824 5.91 -38.71 -29.29
C CYS A 824 5.37 -38.93 -27.88
N PHE A 825 4.43 -38.09 -27.44
CA PHE A 825 3.80 -38.16 -26.12
C PHE A 825 2.40 -38.77 -26.21
N THR A 826 2.04 -39.63 -25.26
CA THR A 826 0.68 -40.20 -25.21
C THR A 826 -0.36 -39.11 -24.93
N ILE A 827 -1.45 -39.09 -25.70
CA ILE A 827 -2.54 -38.11 -25.52
C ILE A 827 -3.33 -38.39 -24.25
N SER A 828 -3.46 -39.66 -23.88
CA SER A 828 -4.13 -40.12 -22.67
C SER A 828 -3.17 -40.88 -21.77
N PRO A 829 -3.27 -40.71 -20.44
CA PRO A 829 -2.38 -41.37 -19.51
C PRO A 829 -2.62 -42.89 -19.49
N LEU A 830 -1.53 -43.65 -19.39
CA LEU A 830 -1.51 -45.10 -19.41
C LEU A 830 -1.24 -45.65 -18.00
N PRO A 831 -1.80 -46.82 -17.64
CA PRO A 831 -1.51 -47.44 -16.36
C PRO A 831 -0.06 -47.94 -16.29
N GLU A 832 0.61 -47.55 -15.21
CA GLU A 832 2.00 -47.86 -14.88
C GLU A 832 2.08 -48.32 -13.41
N CYS A 833 2.90 -49.32 -13.14
CA CYS A 833 3.10 -49.84 -11.78
C CYS A 833 4.11 -48.98 -11.01
N LYS A 834 3.90 -48.79 -9.70
CA LYS A 834 4.87 -48.08 -8.84
C LYS A 834 6.19 -48.84 -8.67
N THR A 835 6.17 -50.17 -8.78
CA THR A 835 7.34 -51.06 -8.64
C THR A 835 7.64 -51.74 -9.97
N ASN A 836 7.03 -52.90 -10.23
CA ASN A 836 7.19 -53.70 -11.44
C ASN A 836 5.82 -54.20 -11.92
N ALA A 837 5.67 -54.37 -13.24
CA ALA A 837 4.51 -55.03 -13.81
C ALA A 837 4.68 -56.56 -13.73
N LYS A 838 3.64 -57.25 -13.24
CA LYS A 838 3.55 -58.71 -13.25
C LYS A 838 3.08 -59.24 -14.61
N ARG A 839 2.24 -58.47 -15.30
CA ARG A 839 1.78 -58.76 -16.67
C ARG A 839 1.62 -57.47 -17.45
N THR A 840 2.13 -57.44 -18.68
CA THR A 840 1.96 -56.34 -19.63
C THR A 840 1.11 -56.79 -20.82
N MET A 841 0.45 -55.83 -21.47
CA MET A 841 -0.23 -56.03 -22.75
C MET A 841 0.19 -54.95 -23.75
N THR A 842 0.30 -55.30 -25.02
CA THR A 842 0.55 -54.33 -26.09
C THR A 842 -0.78 -53.69 -26.50
N LYS A 843 -0.85 -52.35 -26.45
CA LYS A 843 -2.02 -51.57 -26.85
C LYS A 843 -1.62 -50.52 -27.89
N ARG A 844 -2.46 -50.31 -28.91
CA ARG A 844 -2.32 -49.17 -29.82
C ARG A 844 -2.83 -47.91 -29.12
N VAL A 845 -1.96 -46.92 -28.98
CA VAL A 845 -2.20 -45.69 -28.22
C VAL A 845 -2.00 -44.50 -29.14
N PRO A 846 -2.95 -43.54 -29.17
CA PRO A 846 -2.78 -42.30 -29.91
C PRO A 846 -1.74 -41.40 -29.23
N VAL A 847 -0.82 -40.87 -30.04
CA VAL A 847 0.29 -40.03 -29.59
C VAL A 847 0.34 -38.71 -30.35
N HIS A 848 0.88 -37.68 -29.69
CA HIS A 848 1.22 -36.40 -30.27
C HIS A 848 2.73 -36.29 -30.42
N CYS A 849 3.22 -36.24 -31.65
CA CYS A 849 4.63 -36.19 -31.98
C CYS A 849 5.08 -34.76 -32.25
N VAL A 850 6.23 -34.40 -31.68
CA VAL A 850 6.86 -33.09 -31.82
C VAL A 850 8.30 -33.30 -32.26
N ALA A 851 8.74 -32.56 -33.26
CA ALA A 851 10.14 -32.54 -33.68
C ALA A 851 11.08 -32.22 -32.50
N ASN A 852 12.29 -32.78 -32.54
CA ASN A 852 13.35 -32.59 -31.54
C ASN A 852 13.65 -31.11 -31.29
N SER A 853 12.97 -30.54 -30.29
CA SER A 853 13.05 -29.14 -29.90
C SER A 853 13.38 -29.02 -28.42
N LYS A 854 13.91 -27.87 -27.99
CA LYS A 854 14.19 -27.60 -26.56
C LYS A 854 12.95 -27.85 -25.68
N THR A 855 11.76 -27.56 -26.20
CA THR A 855 10.48 -27.82 -25.52
C THR A 855 10.16 -29.31 -25.39
N ALA A 856 10.40 -30.10 -26.45
CA ALA A 856 10.19 -31.55 -26.40
C ALA A 856 11.13 -32.21 -25.38
N TYR A 857 12.40 -31.82 -25.34
CA TYR A 857 13.36 -32.29 -24.33
C TYR A 857 13.03 -31.83 -22.91
N TYR A 858 12.49 -30.61 -22.75
CA TYR A 858 12.02 -30.12 -21.45
C TYR A 858 10.86 -30.97 -20.91
N LEU A 859 9.86 -31.28 -21.73
CA LEU A 859 8.72 -32.12 -21.37
C LEU A 859 9.16 -33.56 -21.05
N LYS A 860 10.06 -34.12 -21.86
CA LYS A 860 10.71 -35.41 -21.59
C LYS A 860 11.40 -35.42 -20.21
N ASN A 861 12.26 -34.43 -19.93
CA ASN A 861 12.96 -34.31 -18.66
C ASN A 861 11.99 -34.14 -17.47
N GLN A 862 10.87 -33.45 -17.65
CA GLN A 862 9.84 -33.36 -16.59
C GLN A 862 9.20 -34.71 -16.28
N MET A 863 8.88 -35.49 -17.32
CA MET A 863 8.31 -36.84 -17.16
C MET A 863 9.29 -37.79 -16.48
N GLU A 864 10.59 -37.71 -16.83
CA GLU A 864 11.66 -38.47 -16.18
C GLU A 864 11.85 -38.10 -14.70
N ARG A 865 11.59 -36.84 -14.32
CA ARG A 865 11.59 -36.37 -12.93
C ARG A 865 10.29 -36.69 -12.16
N GLY A 866 9.36 -37.42 -12.79
CA GLY A 866 8.12 -37.87 -12.19
C GLY A 866 6.92 -36.94 -12.36
N GLY A 867 7.03 -35.91 -13.21
CA GLY A 867 5.91 -35.08 -13.64
C GLY A 867 4.96 -35.84 -14.59
N ASN A 868 3.72 -35.38 -14.69
CA ASN A 868 2.71 -35.97 -15.58
C ASN A 868 1.97 -34.86 -16.37
N PRO A 869 2.58 -34.29 -17.42
CA PRO A 869 1.99 -33.20 -18.19
C PRO A 869 0.71 -33.65 -18.90
N ASP A 870 -0.32 -32.80 -18.99
CA ASP A 870 -1.57 -33.13 -19.67
C ASP A 870 -1.48 -32.86 -21.19
N PHE A 871 -1.71 -33.91 -21.98
CA PHE A 871 -1.71 -33.88 -23.45
C PHE A 871 -3.10 -34.09 -24.06
N SER A 872 -4.16 -34.17 -23.26
CA SER A 872 -5.54 -34.48 -23.71
C SER A 872 -6.12 -33.48 -24.71
N HIS A 873 -5.58 -32.26 -24.74
CA HIS A 873 -5.98 -31.19 -25.66
C HIS A 873 -5.16 -31.15 -26.97
N LYS A 874 -4.18 -32.04 -27.14
CA LYS A 874 -3.32 -32.08 -28.34
C LYS A 874 -3.94 -32.95 -29.43
N GLN A 875 -3.68 -32.59 -30.68
CA GLN A 875 -4.12 -33.39 -31.83
C GLN A 875 -3.28 -34.66 -31.96
N GLU A 876 -3.94 -35.74 -32.34
CA GLU A 876 -3.29 -37.01 -32.65
C GLU A 876 -2.43 -36.90 -33.91
N SER A 877 -1.14 -37.22 -33.76
CA SER A 877 -0.18 -37.27 -34.87
C SER A 877 -0.16 -38.65 -35.52
N LYS A 878 -0.03 -39.71 -34.70
CA LYS A 878 -0.03 -41.11 -35.12
C LYS A 878 -0.49 -42.02 -33.97
N THR A 879 -0.70 -43.31 -34.26
CA THR A 879 -0.88 -44.35 -33.24
C THR A 879 0.38 -45.19 -33.12
N LEU A 880 0.81 -45.45 -31.88
CA LEU A 880 1.96 -46.31 -31.59
C LEU A 880 1.54 -47.53 -30.75
N SER A 881 2.18 -48.66 -30.99
CA SER A 881 2.00 -49.87 -30.18
C SER A 881 2.88 -49.79 -28.94
N LEU A 882 2.27 -49.59 -27.76
CA LEU A 882 2.98 -49.44 -26.49
C LEU A 882 2.64 -50.59 -25.55
N GLU A 883 3.63 -51.04 -24.78
CA GLU A 883 3.39 -51.95 -23.66
C GLU A 883 2.80 -51.19 -22.47
N VAL A 884 1.70 -51.72 -21.95
CA VAL A 884 0.93 -51.14 -20.84
C VAL A 884 0.78 -52.18 -19.75
N ALA A 885 0.88 -51.77 -18.49
CA ALA A 885 0.71 -52.68 -17.36
C ALA A 885 -0.74 -53.17 -17.25
N GLN A 886 -0.92 -54.49 -17.19
CA GLN A 886 -2.21 -55.13 -16.95
C GLN A 886 -2.36 -55.54 -15.47
N GLU A 887 -1.28 -55.97 -14.84
CA GLU A 887 -1.24 -56.40 -13.43
C GLU A 887 0.07 -55.93 -12.80
N CYS A 888 0.03 -55.35 -11.60
CA CYS A 888 1.19 -54.90 -10.82
C CYS A 888 1.46 -55.84 -9.66
N TYR A 889 2.72 -55.94 -9.20
CA TYR A 889 3.10 -56.68 -8.00
C TYR A 889 2.63 -56.03 -6.70
#